data_AF-Q2SJN2-F1
#
_entry.id   AF-Q2SJN2-F1
#
_cell.length_a   1.000
_cell.length_b   1.000
_cell.length_c   1.000
_cell.angle_alpha   90.00
_cell.angle_beta   90.00
_cell.angle_gamma   90.00
#
_symmetry.space_group_name_H-M   'P 1'
#
loop_
_entity.id
_entity.type
_entity.pdbx_description
1 polymer ?
#
loop_
_entity_poly.entity_id
_entity_poly.type
_entity_poly.pdbx_seq_one_letter_code
_entity_poly.pdbx_strand_id
1 'polypeptide(L)'
;MEERVFDHVLIIMFENEYRGYVQENEYMRNLAAQGIELTNSFGVMHPSQTNYITSIAGELCNVSDDEQPQPLPQKTIVDLIEASPQNLRWKAYMDSYVPDDTPWVPENFKPRDHYPYVIKHNPFSSFKNILDNQERWKKIDNEAGFWRDLLNGDFPEYAWFTPNMWNDGHYLVGTLNNSLNGERAPVLVDQQARWLQSFFAGLNFPGPNSKLPPKTLVVVTYDEADFEAFYDKGKKYTYDGPNQIYTVLLGDMIKPGKQTEGYNHYSLLRTIEKNFNLGDLQKNDRDANWFQFLWGKSFKWLPPRETPLGGKQNLSAAAYQDELYVVSADIDGTLKCSVFDGHRWSPEVAVAEDGDGYLHLASNAEGLTLAYRDSNKRLIIKHYDLENGWRLAETPDTGEVEEIALTSIPHQPGFMLIYRDNATQKLHSLTFNNGAWQGPSPAICTHSEGPFTLTALGPTILLIYKIVKTGQLACMSYNTGEFNKVTVENSKYAGPYDDTTVNQWSASAFSLNHFSEAPNPVTPNEDEPVAEGVGASGELAAATLNGVVYLAHNRCSNGPANGQLLFETFSISGTLTPANPVSYNPAENDTTSNGYGTLAEAGWSGSSAVSGVFRNSDTPLAIATLKDTLWVFYQPLSDAHIWACPGAYLKKKE
;
A
#
# COMPACT_ATOMS: atom_id res chain seq x y z
N MET A 1 12.05 -18.04 11.17
CA MET A 1 10.75 -17.46 11.58
C MET A 1 11.04 -16.39 12.59
N GLU A 2 10.38 -15.24 12.47
CA GLU A 2 10.53 -14.15 13.43
C GLU A 2 9.79 -14.49 14.72
N GLU A 3 10.33 -14.06 15.86
CA GLU A 3 9.69 -14.24 17.16
C GLU A 3 8.44 -13.37 17.25
N ARG A 4 7.39 -13.89 17.86
CA ARG A 4 6.14 -13.17 18.10
C ARG A 4 6.36 -11.97 19.03
N VAL A 5 5.77 -10.82 18.72
CA VAL A 5 5.90 -9.58 19.51
C VAL A 5 4.67 -9.27 20.37
N PHE A 6 3.49 -9.81 20.03
CA PHE A 6 2.28 -9.76 20.85
C PHE A 6 1.59 -11.13 20.90
N ASP A 7 1.05 -11.53 22.06
CA ASP A 7 0.36 -12.82 22.24
C ASP A 7 -1.13 -12.76 21.93
N HIS A 8 -1.72 -11.57 22.09
CA HIS A 8 -3.11 -11.28 21.76
C HIS A 8 -3.19 -10.00 20.94
N VAL A 9 -4.21 -9.89 20.08
CA VAL A 9 -4.59 -8.63 19.42
C VAL A 9 -6.05 -8.31 19.72
N LEU A 10 -6.33 -7.07 20.12
CA LEU A 10 -7.68 -6.51 20.25
C LEU A 10 -7.83 -5.36 19.26
N ILE A 11 -8.66 -5.56 18.25
CA ILE A 11 -8.98 -4.52 17.26
C ILE A 11 -10.29 -3.87 17.68
N ILE A 12 -10.28 -2.54 17.82
CA ILE A 12 -11.47 -1.73 18.06
C ILE A 12 -11.66 -0.84 16.84
N MET A 13 -12.73 -1.10 16.08
CA MET A 13 -13.06 -0.39 14.84
C MET A 13 -14.23 0.56 15.10
N PHE A 14 -13.99 1.86 14.97
CA PHE A 14 -15.00 2.93 14.99
C PHE A 14 -15.53 3.22 13.57
N GLU A 15 -16.62 3.99 13.49
CA GLU A 15 -17.19 4.50 12.24
C GLU A 15 -16.87 5.99 12.05
N ASN A 16 -16.88 6.36 10.77
CA ASN A 16 -15.91 7.22 10.11
C ASN A 16 -15.65 8.60 10.72
N GLU A 17 -14.38 9.00 10.66
CA GLU A 17 -13.95 10.36 10.97
C GLU A 17 -12.56 10.65 10.38
N TYR A 18 -12.32 11.90 9.98
CA TYR A 18 -10.97 12.30 9.58
C TYR A 18 -10.00 12.28 10.77
N ARG A 19 -8.78 11.80 10.54
CA ARG A 19 -7.71 11.82 11.54
C ARG A 19 -7.59 13.18 12.24
N GLY A 20 -7.59 14.29 11.49
CA GLY A 20 -7.45 15.65 12.02
C GLY A 20 -8.52 16.00 13.07
N TYR A 21 -9.79 15.72 12.78
CA TYR A 21 -10.88 15.94 13.75
C TYR A 21 -10.74 15.09 15.01
N VAL A 22 -10.34 13.82 14.86
CA VAL A 22 -10.08 12.95 16.00
C VAL A 22 -8.96 13.51 16.88
N GLN A 23 -7.90 14.08 16.28
CA GLN A 23 -6.76 14.67 16.98
C GLN A 23 -7.06 15.98 17.72
N GLU A 24 -8.14 16.69 17.38
CA GLU A 24 -8.60 17.88 18.12
C GLU A 24 -9.08 17.50 19.54
N ASN A 25 -9.70 16.32 19.68
CA ASN A 25 -10.15 15.82 20.98
C ASN A 25 -8.97 15.49 21.90
N GLU A 26 -8.99 16.05 23.12
CA GLU A 26 -7.89 15.93 24.08
C GLU A 26 -7.62 14.48 24.52
N TYR A 27 -8.66 13.68 24.73
CA TYR A 27 -8.48 12.29 25.14
C TYR A 27 -7.83 11.46 24.03
N MET A 28 -8.30 11.60 22.79
CA MET A 28 -7.76 10.86 21.64
C MET A 28 -6.30 11.25 21.36
N ARG A 29 -5.99 12.54 21.37
CA ARG A 29 -4.60 13.02 21.24
C ARG A 29 -3.68 12.51 22.36
N ASN A 30 -4.16 12.50 23.60
CA ASN A 30 -3.41 11.94 24.73
C ASN A 30 -3.26 10.42 24.64
N LEU A 31 -4.22 9.72 24.03
CA LEU A 31 -4.13 8.29 23.78
C LEU A 31 -3.05 7.99 22.73
N ALA A 32 -3.01 8.74 21.63
CA ALA A 32 -1.94 8.68 20.63
C ALA A 32 -0.56 8.86 21.26
N ALA A 33 -0.39 9.83 22.17
CA ALA A 33 0.87 10.10 22.87
C ALA A 33 1.32 8.96 23.82
N GLN A 34 0.41 8.06 24.22
CA GLN A 34 0.71 6.90 25.06
C GLN A 34 1.03 5.62 24.26
N GLY A 35 0.83 5.64 22.94
CA GLY A 35 1.05 4.52 22.04
C GLY A 35 1.91 4.88 20.84
N ILE A 36 1.83 4.06 19.79
CA ILE A 36 2.37 4.40 18.48
C ILE A 36 1.21 4.91 17.61
N GLU A 37 1.27 6.17 17.22
CA GLU A 37 0.36 6.75 16.22
C GLU A 37 0.84 6.37 14.81
N LEU A 38 -0.05 5.81 14.00
CA LEU A 38 0.17 5.68 12.55
C LEU A 38 -0.34 6.94 11.88
N THR A 39 0.54 7.88 11.58
CA THR A 39 0.14 9.20 11.08
C THR A 39 -0.26 9.17 9.61
N ASN A 40 -0.01 8.07 8.90
CA ASN A 40 -0.30 7.91 7.48
C ASN A 40 -1.08 6.61 7.25
N SER A 41 -2.23 6.48 7.92
CA SER A 41 -3.12 5.31 7.90
C SER A 41 -4.41 5.64 7.14
N PHE A 42 -4.90 4.73 6.31
CA PHE A 42 -6.02 4.97 5.40
C PHE A 42 -7.07 3.85 5.44
N GLY A 43 -8.33 4.25 5.26
CA GLY A 43 -9.37 3.31 4.80
C GLY A 43 -9.06 2.81 3.38
N VAL A 44 -9.72 1.74 2.95
CA VAL A 44 -9.47 1.14 1.63
C VAL A 44 -10.51 1.50 0.57
N MET A 45 -11.74 1.84 0.99
CA MET A 45 -12.84 2.23 0.10
C MET A 45 -13.88 3.06 0.85
N HIS A 46 -14.91 3.57 0.15
CA HIS A 46 -16.22 3.94 0.71
C HIS A 46 -17.30 2.99 0.15
N PRO A 47 -18.28 2.51 0.93
CA PRO A 47 -18.60 2.86 2.33
C PRO A 47 -18.06 1.87 3.38
N SER A 48 -18.37 2.16 4.65
CA SER A 48 -18.08 1.39 5.86
C SER A 48 -18.01 -0.12 5.67
N GLN A 49 -19.08 -0.76 5.19
CA GLN A 49 -19.17 -2.23 5.14
C GLN A 49 -17.97 -2.86 4.40
N THR A 50 -17.51 -2.21 3.34
CA THR A 50 -16.35 -2.64 2.56
C THR A 50 -15.09 -2.67 3.42
N ASN A 51 -14.83 -1.64 4.21
CA ASN A 51 -13.67 -1.57 5.11
C ASN A 51 -13.69 -2.65 6.21
N TYR A 52 -14.86 -2.92 6.79
CA TYR A 52 -15.02 -4.04 7.72
C TYR A 52 -14.67 -5.38 7.06
N ILE A 53 -15.24 -5.66 5.87
CA ILE A 53 -15.01 -6.91 5.12
C ILE A 53 -13.54 -7.08 4.76
N THR A 54 -12.92 -6.04 4.20
CA THR A 54 -11.53 -6.07 3.72
C THR A 54 -10.53 -6.31 4.84
N SER A 55 -10.80 -5.79 6.04
CA SER A 55 -9.96 -5.95 7.23
C SER A 55 -9.76 -7.41 7.64
N ILE A 56 -10.68 -8.31 7.25
CA ILE A 56 -10.57 -9.75 7.54
C ILE A 56 -10.37 -10.63 6.31
N ALA A 57 -10.60 -10.12 5.10
CA ALA A 57 -10.51 -10.88 3.84
C ALA A 57 -9.32 -10.52 2.94
N GLY A 58 -8.65 -9.38 3.18
CA GLY A 58 -7.52 -8.95 2.34
C GLY A 58 -7.93 -8.45 0.95
N GLU A 59 -9.23 -8.35 0.65
CA GLU A 59 -9.79 -7.88 -0.62
C GLU A 59 -11.16 -7.21 -0.43
N LEU A 60 -11.64 -6.49 -1.45
CA LEU A 60 -12.93 -5.79 -1.44
C LEU A 60 -14.14 -6.73 -1.55
N CYS A 61 -13.92 -7.98 -1.99
CA CYS A 61 -14.97 -8.96 -2.28
C CYS A 61 -16.04 -8.47 -3.28
N ASN A 62 -15.74 -7.43 -4.07
CA ASN A 62 -16.71 -6.71 -4.92
C ASN A 62 -17.96 -6.24 -4.13
N VAL A 63 -17.75 -5.80 -2.89
CA VAL A 63 -18.74 -5.08 -2.10
C VAL A 63 -18.44 -3.59 -2.22
N SER A 64 -19.43 -2.79 -2.58
CA SER A 64 -19.29 -1.37 -2.89
C SER A 64 -20.37 -0.50 -2.26
N ASP A 65 -21.21 -1.08 -1.42
CA ASP A 65 -22.28 -0.39 -0.72
C ASP A 65 -22.45 -0.97 0.70
N ASP A 66 -23.38 -0.39 1.45
CA ASP A 66 -23.72 -0.81 2.81
C ASP A 66 -24.89 -1.82 2.86
N GLU A 67 -25.38 -2.29 1.71
CA GLU A 67 -26.41 -3.31 1.66
C GLU A 67 -25.83 -4.67 2.05
N GLN A 68 -26.63 -5.52 2.69
CA GLN A 68 -26.14 -6.83 3.09
C GLN A 68 -25.83 -7.68 1.85
N PRO A 69 -24.58 -8.14 1.66
CA PRO A 69 -24.20 -8.87 0.45
C PRO A 69 -24.75 -10.29 0.52
N GLN A 70 -24.79 -10.97 -0.63
CA GLN A 70 -24.94 -12.43 -0.62
C GLN A 70 -23.74 -13.05 0.12
N PRO A 71 -23.93 -14.21 0.81
CA PRO A 71 -22.85 -14.86 1.55
C PRO A 71 -21.57 -15.01 0.72
N LEU A 72 -20.52 -14.31 1.16
CA LEU A 72 -19.25 -14.19 0.47
C LEU A 72 -18.48 -15.52 0.54
N PRO A 73 -18.02 -16.09 -0.59
CA PRO A 73 -17.28 -17.35 -0.62
C PRO A 73 -15.80 -17.23 -0.24
N GLN A 74 -15.27 -16.02 -0.12
CA GLN A 74 -13.87 -15.74 0.15
C GLN A 74 -13.43 -16.30 1.51
N LYS A 75 -12.14 -16.63 1.60
CA LYS A 75 -11.52 -16.98 2.87
C LYS A 75 -11.25 -15.72 3.68
N THR A 76 -11.19 -15.88 5.00
CA THR A 76 -10.84 -14.79 5.92
C THR A 76 -9.71 -15.22 6.87
N ILE A 77 -9.22 -14.28 7.68
CA ILE A 77 -8.25 -14.59 8.73
C ILE A 77 -8.74 -15.68 9.69
N VAL A 78 -10.05 -15.88 9.84
CA VAL A 78 -10.63 -17.00 10.60
C VAL A 78 -10.15 -18.35 10.05
N ASP A 79 -10.11 -18.52 8.74
CA ASP A 79 -9.63 -19.76 8.12
C ASP A 79 -8.15 -19.96 8.38
N LEU A 80 -7.34 -18.89 8.35
CA LEU A 80 -5.91 -18.97 8.64
C LEU A 80 -5.63 -19.28 10.12
N ILE A 81 -6.37 -18.65 11.03
CA ILE A 81 -6.28 -18.90 12.48
C ILE A 81 -6.63 -20.36 12.79
N GLU A 82 -7.74 -20.87 12.27
CA GLU A 82 -8.20 -22.24 12.55
C GLU A 82 -7.35 -23.31 11.85
N ALA A 83 -6.72 -22.99 10.71
CA ALA A 83 -5.76 -23.88 10.06
C ALA A 83 -4.37 -23.89 10.73
N SER A 84 -4.10 -22.92 11.60
CA SER A 84 -2.80 -22.79 12.27
C SER A 84 -2.54 -23.97 13.23
N PRO A 85 -1.33 -24.54 13.23
CA PRO A 85 -0.96 -25.60 14.17
C PRO A 85 -0.80 -25.11 15.62
N GLN A 86 -0.95 -23.80 15.86
CA GLN A 86 -0.78 -23.16 17.17
C GLN A 86 -2.03 -23.18 18.04
N ASN A 87 -3.15 -23.74 17.57
CA ASN A 87 -4.45 -23.77 18.29
C ASN A 87 -4.92 -22.39 18.75
N LEU A 88 -4.73 -21.38 17.89
CA LEU A 88 -5.12 -20.01 18.17
C LEU A 88 -6.65 -19.88 18.17
N ARG A 89 -7.16 -19.04 19.07
CA ARG A 89 -8.59 -18.75 19.21
C ARG A 89 -8.89 -17.37 18.67
N TRP A 90 -10.08 -17.23 18.11
CA TRP A 90 -10.63 -15.96 17.67
C TRP A 90 -12.03 -15.77 18.26
N LYS A 91 -12.38 -14.54 18.60
CA LYS A 91 -13.77 -14.13 18.87
C LYS A 91 -14.01 -12.70 18.40
N ALA A 92 -15.28 -12.40 18.13
CA ALA A 92 -15.74 -11.08 17.76
C ALA A 92 -16.81 -10.63 18.74
N TYR A 93 -16.69 -9.39 19.20
CA TYR A 93 -17.57 -8.79 20.19
C TYR A 93 -18.24 -7.57 19.57
N MET A 94 -19.55 -7.63 19.43
CA MET A 94 -20.34 -6.57 18.82
C MET A 94 -21.20 -5.93 19.91
N ASP A 95 -20.93 -4.67 20.23
CA ASP A 95 -21.67 -3.96 21.28
C ASP A 95 -23.17 -3.97 20.95
N SER A 96 -23.99 -4.31 21.95
CA SER A 96 -25.44 -4.41 21.86
C SER A 96 -25.97 -5.51 20.93
N TYR A 97 -25.11 -6.43 20.48
CA TYR A 97 -25.55 -7.66 19.82
C TYR A 97 -26.29 -8.57 20.82
N VAL A 98 -27.37 -9.19 20.36
CA VAL A 98 -28.18 -10.13 21.15
C VAL A 98 -28.19 -11.47 20.41
N PRO A 99 -27.35 -12.45 20.83
CA PRO A 99 -27.28 -13.75 20.18
C PRO A 99 -28.64 -14.47 20.06
N ASP A 100 -29.48 -14.34 21.09
CA ASP A 100 -30.79 -14.98 21.16
C ASP A 100 -31.81 -14.40 20.16
N ASP A 101 -31.62 -13.16 19.70
CA ASP A 101 -32.49 -12.53 18.69
C ASP A 101 -32.13 -12.94 17.27
N THR A 102 -30.95 -13.56 17.09
CA THR A 102 -30.48 -14.10 15.81
C THR A 102 -30.08 -15.58 15.95
N PRO A 103 -31.02 -16.47 16.31
CA PRO A 103 -30.70 -17.87 16.53
C PRO A 103 -30.25 -18.52 15.23
N TRP A 104 -29.06 -19.13 15.27
CA TRP A 104 -28.52 -19.81 14.10
C TRP A 104 -29.44 -20.94 13.62
N VAL A 105 -29.61 -21.04 12.32
CA VAL A 105 -30.34 -22.15 11.66
C VAL A 105 -29.47 -22.77 10.57
N PRO A 106 -29.59 -24.09 10.30
CA PRO A 106 -28.69 -24.79 9.38
C PRO A 106 -28.86 -24.44 7.90
N GLU A 107 -30.01 -23.89 7.51
CA GLU A 107 -30.30 -23.54 6.12
C GLU A 107 -30.84 -22.11 6.05
N ASN A 108 -30.35 -21.34 5.07
CA ASN A 108 -30.78 -19.97 4.81
C ASN A 108 -30.69 -19.05 6.04
N PHE A 109 -29.65 -19.25 6.87
CA PHE A 109 -29.40 -18.36 7.99
C PHE A 109 -29.16 -16.93 7.49
N LYS A 110 -29.95 -16.00 8.01
CA LYS A 110 -29.86 -14.58 7.69
C LYS A 110 -29.74 -13.82 9.00
N PRO A 111 -28.53 -13.33 9.32
CA PRO A 111 -28.36 -12.42 10.44
C PRO A 111 -29.30 -11.23 10.29
N ARG A 112 -29.73 -10.63 11.41
CA ARG A 112 -30.52 -9.39 11.39
C ARG A 112 -29.91 -8.30 12.25
N ASP A 113 -30.23 -7.06 11.93
CA ASP A 113 -29.93 -5.93 12.79
C ASP A 113 -30.72 -6.01 14.09
N HIS A 114 -30.12 -5.49 15.15
CA HIS A 114 -30.77 -5.25 16.43
C HIS A 114 -30.30 -3.89 16.92
N TYR A 115 -30.96 -2.82 16.48
CA TYR A 115 -30.49 -1.46 16.75
C TYR A 115 -30.26 -1.23 18.25
N PRO A 116 -29.09 -0.69 18.68
CA PRO A 116 -28.07 0.01 17.87
C PRO A 116 -27.00 -0.86 17.19
N TYR A 117 -27.06 -2.19 17.30
CA TYR A 117 -26.22 -3.10 16.53
C TYR A 117 -26.70 -3.19 15.07
N VAL A 118 -25.78 -3.08 14.12
CA VAL A 118 -26.01 -3.30 12.69
C VAL A 118 -25.00 -4.28 12.10
N ILE A 119 -25.48 -5.09 11.16
CA ILE A 119 -24.71 -6.16 10.49
C ILE A 119 -23.57 -5.61 9.66
N LYS A 120 -23.77 -4.44 9.03
CA LYS A 120 -22.75 -3.85 8.16
C LYS A 120 -21.41 -3.56 8.88
N HIS A 121 -21.43 -3.42 10.21
CA HIS A 121 -20.21 -3.25 11.03
C HIS A 121 -19.71 -4.57 11.66
N ASN A 122 -20.33 -5.70 11.32
CA ASN A 122 -19.90 -7.04 11.70
C ASN A 122 -19.36 -7.79 10.46
N PRO A 123 -18.04 -7.78 10.22
CA PRO A 123 -17.51 -8.37 8.99
C PRO A 123 -17.68 -9.88 8.93
N PHE A 124 -17.77 -10.56 10.07
CA PHE A 124 -17.96 -12.01 10.17
C PHE A 124 -19.32 -12.45 9.65
N SER A 125 -20.30 -11.55 9.63
CA SER A 125 -21.67 -11.83 9.19
C SER A 125 -21.86 -11.88 7.67
N SER A 126 -20.84 -11.51 6.90
CA SER A 126 -20.89 -11.49 5.44
C SER A 126 -20.41 -12.78 4.79
N PHE A 127 -19.67 -13.64 5.50
CA PHE A 127 -18.96 -14.78 4.88
C PHE A 127 -19.67 -16.12 5.08
N LYS A 128 -19.80 -16.87 3.98
CA LYS A 128 -20.45 -18.18 3.94
C LYS A 128 -19.80 -19.19 4.89
N ASN A 129 -18.47 -19.15 5.02
CA ASN A 129 -17.71 -20.05 5.89
C ASN A 129 -18.01 -19.84 7.39
N ILE A 130 -18.63 -18.72 7.77
CA ILE A 130 -19.07 -18.41 9.13
C ILE A 130 -20.58 -18.64 9.25
N LEU A 131 -21.36 -18.15 8.29
CA LEU A 131 -22.81 -18.29 8.28
C LEU A 131 -23.28 -19.76 8.26
N ASP A 132 -22.58 -20.63 7.54
CA ASP A 132 -22.93 -22.06 7.43
C ASP A 132 -22.33 -22.91 8.56
N ASN A 133 -21.58 -22.32 9.49
CA ASN A 133 -20.89 -23.03 10.57
C ASN A 133 -21.34 -22.51 11.92
N GLN A 134 -22.23 -23.26 12.58
CA GLN A 134 -22.76 -22.91 13.90
C GLN A 134 -21.67 -22.62 14.94
N GLU A 135 -20.57 -23.38 14.94
CA GLU A 135 -19.49 -23.21 15.91
C GLU A 135 -18.67 -21.95 15.66
N ARG A 136 -18.54 -21.51 14.40
CA ARG A 136 -17.96 -20.21 14.07
C ARG A 136 -18.93 -19.08 14.41
N TRP A 137 -20.21 -19.22 14.10
CA TRP A 137 -21.22 -18.22 14.44
C TRP A 137 -21.31 -17.94 15.94
N LYS A 138 -21.25 -18.98 16.78
CA LYS A 138 -21.24 -18.89 18.26
C LYS A 138 -20.04 -18.12 18.83
N LYS A 139 -19.00 -17.83 18.04
CA LYS A 139 -17.84 -17.01 18.46
C LYS A 139 -18.09 -15.51 18.33
N ILE A 140 -19.19 -15.11 17.69
CA ILE A 140 -19.70 -13.74 17.67
C ILE A 140 -20.57 -13.57 18.91
N ASP A 141 -20.16 -12.65 19.77
CA ASP A 141 -20.79 -12.38 21.06
C ASP A 141 -20.91 -10.86 21.26
N ASN A 142 -21.33 -10.41 22.44
CA ASN A 142 -21.48 -9.01 22.77
C ASN A 142 -20.48 -8.53 23.82
N GLU A 143 -20.61 -7.30 24.28
CA GLU A 143 -19.77 -6.69 25.31
C GLU A 143 -19.78 -7.47 26.63
N ALA A 144 -20.91 -8.09 27.02
CA ALA A 144 -20.95 -8.96 28.20
C ALA A 144 -20.11 -10.23 27.98
N GLY A 145 -20.13 -10.77 26.77
CA GLY A 145 -19.24 -11.85 26.34
C GLY A 145 -17.76 -11.48 26.44
N PHE A 146 -17.40 -10.27 26.01
CA PHE A 146 -16.04 -9.74 26.14
C PHE A 146 -15.58 -9.72 27.60
N TRP A 147 -16.37 -9.13 28.49
CA TRP A 147 -16.03 -9.07 29.91
C TRP A 147 -15.98 -10.45 30.57
N ARG A 148 -16.90 -11.35 30.21
CA ARG A 148 -16.90 -12.74 30.70
C ARG A 148 -15.61 -13.45 30.33
N ASP A 149 -15.22 -13.42 29.06
CA ASP A 149 -14.04 -14.12 28.57
C ASP A 149 -12.76 -13.51 29.19
N LEU A 150 -12.70 -12.19 29.31
CA LEU A 150 -11.59 -11.50 29.97
C LEU A 150 -11.45 -11.90 31.45
N LEU A 151 -12.54 -11.84 32.22
CA LEU A 151 -12.52 -12.11 33.66
C LEU A 151 -12.28 -13.60 33.99
N ASN A 152 -12.64 -14.50 33.09
CA ASN A 152 -12.39 -15.94 33.24
C ASN A 152 -10.99 -16.37 32.78
N GLY A 153 -10.18 -15.46 32.21
CA GLY A 153 -8.88 -15.81 31.63
C GLY A 153 -8.97 -16.52 30.29
N ASP A 154 -10.11 -16.40 29.60
CA ASP A 154 -10.41 -17.04 28.32
C ASP A 154 -10.26 -16.07 27.12
N PHE A 155 -9.68 -14.89 27.31
CA PHE A 155 -9.49 -13.90 26.24
C PHE A 155 -8.75 -14.50 25.01
N PRO A 156 -9.26 -14.37 23.78
CA PRO A 156 -8.71 -15.05 22.60
C PRO A 156 -7.45 -14.37 22.06
N GLU A 157 -6.64 -15.09 21.29
CA GLU A 157 -5.43 -14.55 20.66
C GLU A 157 -5.76 -13.53 19.55
N TYR A 158 -6.91 -13.68 18.88
CA TYR A 158 -7.49 -12.68 17.98
C TYR A 158 -8.86 -12.23 18.51
N ALA A 159 -8.95 -10.98 18.97
CA ALA A 159 -10.17 -10.35 19.42
C ALA A 159 -10.53 -9.18 18.51
N TRP A 160 -11.78 -9.16 18.04
CA TRP A 160 -12.38 -8.03 17.35
C TRP A 160 -13.46 -7.40 18.22
N PHE A 161 -13.53 -6.08 18.28
CA PHE A 161 -14.57 -5.34 18.97
C PHE A 161 -15.11 -4.22 18.07
N THR A 162 -16.43 -4.19 17.87
CA THR A 162 -17.13 -3.09 17.18
C THR A 162 -18.09 -2.42 18.17
N PRO A 163 -17.93 -1.12 18.48
CA PRO A 163 -18.95 -0.35 19.20
C PRO A 163 -20.23 -0.24 18.37
N ASN A 164 -21.39 -0.04 19.00
CA ASN A 164 -22.67 0.05 18.28
C ASN A 164 -22.82 1.42 17.57
N MET A 165 -23.88 1.61 16.77
CA MET A 165 -24.15 2.85 16.00
C MET A 165 -24.17 4.16 16.80
N TRP A 166 -24.28 4.10 18.13
CA TRP A 166 -24.20 5.28 19.00
C TRP A 166 -22.82 5.49 19.59
N ASN A 167 -22.02 4.43 19.69
CA ASN A 167 -20.70 4.48 20.32
C ASN A 167 -19.57 4.49 19.28
N ASP A 168 -19.84 4.07 18.05
CA ASP A 168 -18.87 3.97 16.96
C ASP A 168 -18.59 5.31 16.26
N GLY A 169 -19.49 6.28 16.37
CA GLY A 169 -19.34 7.57 15.69
C GLY A 169 -20.40 7.86 14.65
N HIS A 170 -21.28 6.91 14.31
CA HIS A 170 -22.20 7.08 13.21
C HIS A 170 -23.37 8.02 13.53
N TYR A 171 -24.05 7.79 14.66
CA TYR A 171 -25.19 8.57 15.11
C TYR A 171 -25.01 9.08 16.55
N LEU A 172 -25.75 10.14 16.89
CA LEU A 172 -25.88 10.56 18.27
C LEU A 172 -26.62 9.49 19.09
N VAL A 173 -26.22 9.36 20.35
CA VAL A 173 -26.90 8.46 21.29
C VAL A 173 -28.41 8.73 21.30
N GLY A 174 -29.17 7.68 21.02
CA GLY A 174 -30.63 7.70 21.02
C GLY A 174 -31.27 8.18 19.71
N THR A 175 -30.51 8.50 18.67
CA THR A 175 -31.05 8.87 17.34
C THR A 175 -30.91 7.72 16.34
N LEU A 176 -31.61 7.85 15.19
CA LEU A 176 -31.56 6.90 14.06
C LEU A 176 -31.13 7.60 12.76
N ASN A 177 -30.66 8.84 12.86
CA ASN A 177 -30.34 9.67 11.69
C ASN A 177 -29.36 10.79 12.04
N ASN A 178 -28.87 11.44 10.99
CA ASN A 178 -27.90 12.54 11.02
C ASN A 178 -28.54 13.92 11.28
N SER A 179 -29.74 14.03 11.87
CA SER A 179 -30.42 15.33 12.05
C SER A 179 -29.78 16.18 13.14
N LEU A 180 -28.55 16.63 12.90
CA LEU A 180 -27.88 17.68 13.65
C LEU A 180 -27.86 18.96 12.83
N ASN A 181 -28.55 20.00 13.33
CA ASN A 181 -28.34 21.36 12.82
C ASN A 181 -27.06 21.94 13.48
N GLY A 182 -25.86 21.62 12.96
CA GLY A 182 -24.60 22.12 13.52
C GLY A 182 -23.35 21.28 13.17
N GLU A 183 -22.24 21.52 13.90
CA GLU A 183 -20.96 20.82 13.75
C GLU A 183 -21.09 19.35 14.22
N ARG A 184 -21.21 18.42 13.28
CA ARG A 184 -21.46 17.00 13.53
C ARG A 184 -20.20 16.26 14.00
N ALA A 185 -19.10 16.38 13.26
CA ALA A 185 -17.84 15.69 13.53
C ALA A 185 -17.31 15.86 14.97
N PRO A 186 -17.11 17.09 15.51
CA PRO A 186 -16.60 17.25 16.89
C PRO A 186 -17.48 16.59 17.96
N VAL A 187 -18.81 16.64 17.78
CA VAL A 187 -19.75 16.05 18.75
C VAL A 187 -19.69 14.53 18.74
N LEU A 188 -19.56 13.92 17.56
CA LEU A 188 -19.43 12.48 17.40
C LEU A 188 -18.08 12.00 17.96
N VAL A 189 -16.99 12.71 17.66
CA VAL A 189 -15.66 12.42 18.26
C VAL A 189 -15.71 12.50 19.78
N ASP A 190 -16.33 13.53 20.36
CA ASP A 190 -16.47 13.65 21.81
C ASP A 190 -17.31 12.51 22.44
N GLN A 191 -18.30 12.00 21.71
CA GLN A 191 -19.11 10.86 22.14
C GLN A 191 -18.30 9.57 22.11
N GLN A 192 -17.60 9.29 21.00
CA GLN A 192 -16.70 8.14 20.84
C GLN A 192 -15.58 8.16 21.89
N ALA A 193 -14.93 9.30 22.09
CA ALA A 193 -13.85 9.47 23.07
C ALA A 193 -14.33 9.17 24.50
N ARG A 194 -15.53 9.62 24.89
CA ARG A 194 -16.12 9.32 26.21
C ARG A 194 -16.45 7.84 26.38
N TRP A 195 -16.96 7.19 25.34
CA TRP A 195 -17.19 5.75 25.34
C TRP A 195 -15.86 5.00 25.50
N LEU A 196 -14.85 5.32 24.68
CA LEU A 196 -13.55 4.67 24.69
C LEU A 196 -12.84 4.87 26.03
N GLN A 197 -12.89 6.08 26.58
CA GLN A 197 -12.35 6.39 27.91
C GLN A 197 -13.01 5.53 29.00
N SER A 198 -14.32 5.35 28.93
CA SER A 198 -15.06 4.52 29.90
C SER A 198 -14.73 3.04 29.73
N PHE A 199 -14.66 2.55 28.50
CA PHE A 199 -14.28 1.17 28.17
C PHE A 199 -12.86 0.85 28.67
N PHE A 200 -11.90 1.72 28.38
CA PHE A 200 -10.51 1.61 28.80
C PHE A 200 -10.32 1.78 30.31
N ALA A 201 -11.09 2.66 30.96
CA ALA A 201 -11.13 2.73 32.42
C ALA A 201 -11.61 1.40 33.04
N GLY A 202 -12.62 0.75 32.44
CA GLY A 202 -13.07 -0.58 32.84
C GLY A 202 -11.97 -1.65 32.73
N LEU A 203 -11.06 -1.50 31.76
CA LEU A 203 -9.89 -2.36 31.56
C LEU A 203 -8.68 -1.98 32.42
N ASN A 204 -8.69 -0.83 33.11
CA ASN A 204 -7.49 -0.19 33.67
C ASN A 204 -6.37 -0.01 32.62
N PHE A 205 -6.74 0.37 31.40
CA PHE A 205 -5.86 0.46 30.25
C PHE A 205 -5.82 1.90 29.69
N PRO A 206 -4.72 2.34 29.06
CA PRO A 206 -3.37 1.79 29.18
C PRO A 206 -2.82 1.98 30.61
N GLY A 207 -2.06 1.02 31.13
CA GLY A 207 -1.49 1.13 32.47
C GLY A 207 -0.98 -0.18 33.08
N PRO A 208 -0.23 -0.11 34.20
CA PRO A 208 0.42 -1.27 34.81
C PRO A 208 -0.53 -2.29 35.44
N ASN A 209 -1.81 -1.92 35.65
CA ASN A 209 -2.84 -2.77 36.24
C ASN A 209 -3.91 -3.17 35.22
N SER A 210 -3.57 -3.15 33.93
CA SER A 210 -4.44 -3.57 32.85
C SER A 210 -5.02 -4.96 33.11
N LYS A 211 -6.31 -5.14 32.83
CA LYS A 211 -7.00 -6.44 32.89
C LYS A 211 -6.74 -7.28 31.65
N LEU A 212 -6.26 -6.69 30.55
CA LEU A 212 -5.87 -7.43 29.35
C LEU A 212 -4.70 -8.35 29.67
N PRO A 213 -4.61 -9.54 29.04
CA PRO A 213 -3.44 -10.39 29.14
C PRO A 213 -2.15 -9.62 28.78
N PRO A 214 -1.01 -9.95 29.40
CA PRO A 214 0.28 -9.40 29.01
C PRO A 214 0.52 -9.59 27.50
N LYS A 215 1.28 -8.68 26.91
CA LYS A 215 1.57 -8.68 25.47
C LYS A 215 0.30 -8.66 24.58
N THR A 216 -0.75 -7.95 24.99
CA THR A 216 -1.90 -7.65 24.11
C THR A 216 -1.63 -6.38 23.30
N LEU A 217 -1.61 -6.51 21.97
CA LEU A 217 -1.65 -5.36 21.04
C LEU A 217 -3.09 -4.87 20.95
N VAL A 218 -3.36 -3.65 21.39
CA VAL A 218 -4.66 -2.99 21.20
C VAL A 218 -4.54 -2.02 20.05
N VAL A 219 -5.41 -2.16 19.06
CA VAL A 219 -5.50 -1.28 17.88
C VAL A 219 -6.82 -0.53 17.96
N VAL A 220 -6.76 0.79 18.06
CA VAL A 220 -7.93 1.67 17.93
C VAL A 220 -7.84 2.34 16.58
N THR A 221 -8.84 2.11 15.73
CA THR A 221 -8.85 2.61 14.35
C THR A 221 -10.27 2.92 13.88
N TYR A 222 -10.38 3.54 12.72
CA TYR A 222 -11.63 3.82 12.01
C TYR A 222 -11.68 2.99 10.74
N ASP A 223 -12.88 2.75 10.23
CA ASP A 223 -13.11 2.07 8.96
C ASP A 223 -12.70 2.94 7.76
N GLU A 224 -13.04 4.22 7.79
CA GLU A 224 -12.79 5.22 6.73
C GLU A 224 -12.88 6.66 7.31
N ALA A 225 -12.58 7.67 6.49
CA ALA A 225 -12.84 9.08 6.82
C ALA A 225 -14.24 9.51 6.34
N ASP A 226 -14.86 10.50 7.00
CA ASP A 226 -16.23 10.97 6.69
C ASP A 226 -16.31 11.65 5.30
N PHE A 227 -17.28 11.28 4.47
CA PHE A 227 -17.46 11.80 3.11
C PHE A 227 -18.25 13.12 3.04
N GLU A 228 -18.94 13.56 4.11
CA GLU A 228 -19.87 14.69 4.03
C GLU A 228 -19.19 16.09 4.06
N ALA A 229 -18.45 16.43 3.00
CA ALA A 229 -17.78 17.73 2.79
C ALA A 229 -18.68 18.98 2.87
N PHE A 230 -20.01 18.82 2.86
CA PHE A 230 -20.95 19.94 3.03
C PHE A 230 -20.89 20.55 4.44
N TYR A 231 -20.49 19.79 5.47
CA TYR A 231 -20.31 20.33 6.82
C TYR A 231 -19.13 21.30 6.90
N ASP A 232 -18.15 21.17 6.02
CA ASP A 232 -16.93 21.97 5.97
C ASP A 232 -17.06 23.28 5.19
N LYS A 233 -18.23 23.57 4.59
CA LYS A 233 -18.43 24.80 3.79
C LYS A 233 -18.21 26.11 4.55
N GLY A 234 -18.10 26.05 5.88
CA GLY A 234 -17.79 27.20 6.74
C GLY A 234 -16.49 27.10 7.55
N LYS A 235 -15.77 25.98 7.50
CA LYS A 235 -14.53 25.76 8.26
C LYS A 235 -13.35 25.60 7.30
N LYS A 236 -12.25 26.26 7.65
CA LYS A 236 -11.04 26.34 6.85
C LYS A 236 -10.22 25.07 7.06
N TYR A 237 -10.58 24.01 6.32
CA TYR A 237 -9.86 22.76 6.03
C TYR A 237 -8.88 22.20 7.11
N THR A 238 -9.35 21.29 7.95
CA THR A 238 -8.54 20.25 8.65
C THR A 238 -8.38 19.00 7.77
N TYR A 239 -8.07 19.21 6.49
CA TYR A 239 -8.04 18.18 5.47
C TYR A 239 -6.70 17.45 5.42
N ASP A 240 -6.52 16.37 6.19
CA ASP A 240 -5.21 15.67 6.23
C ASP A 240 -4.89 14.87 4.94
N GLY A 241 -5.88 14.64 4.07
CA GLY A 241 -5.79 13.86 2.82
C GLY A 241 -7.07 13.04 2.58
N PRO A 242 -7.32 12.44 1.40
CA PRO A 242 -8.51 11.62 1.20
C PRO A 242 -8.40 10.29 1.97
N ASN A 243 -9.45 9.95 2.72
CA ASN A 243 -9.59 8.70 3.47
C ASN A 243 -8.55 8.39 4.56
N GLN A 244 -7.84 9.40 5.07
CA GLN A 244 -6.89 9.21 6.16
C GLN A 244 -7.60 9.10 7.51
N ILE A 245 -7.29 8.03 8.24
CA ILE A 245 -7.95 7.63 9.48
C ILE A 245 -7.00 7.76 10.68
N TYR A 246 -7.59 7.98 11.85
CA TYR A 246 -6.87 7.87 13.11
C TYR A 246 -6.60 6.39 13.42
N THR A 247 -5.33 6.03 13.62
CA THR A 247 -4.96 4.69 14.08
C THR A 247 -3.87 4.78 15.15
N VAL A 248 -4.13 4.19 16.33
CA VAL A 248 -3.14 4.09 17.42
C VAL A 248 -2.94 2.64 17.85
N LEU A 249 -1.68 2.26 18.07
CA LEU A 249 -1.26 0.99 18.62
C LEU A 249 -0.86 1.16 20.08
N LEU A 250 -1.46 0.37 20.96
CA LEU A 250 -1.27 0.44 22.40
C LEU A 250 -0.95 -0.97 22.95
N GLY A 251 -0.28 -1.03 24.10
CA GLY A 251 0.09 -2.29 24.74
C GLY A 251 1.27 -2.12 25.69
N ASP A 252 1.48 -3.09 26.57
CA ASP A 252 2.61 -3.11 27.51
C ASP A 252 3.97 -3.27 26.82
N MET A 253 3.99 -3.88 25.63
CA MET A 253 5.17 -4.00 24.78
C MET A 253 5.45 -2.76 23.91
N ILE A 254 4.50 -1.82 23.83
CA ILE A 254 4.60 -0.66 22.95
C ILE A 254 5.46 0.43 23.59
N LYS A 255 6.44 0.93 22.82
CA LYS A 255 7.15 2.16 23.14
C LYS A 255 6.48 3.31 22.38
N PRO A 256 6.02 4.37 23.07
CA PRO A 256 5.30 5.45 22.40
C PRO A 256 6.12 6.12 21.28
N GLY A 257 5.44 6.56 20.23
CA GLY A 257 6.06 7.20 19.08
C GLY A 257 5.10 7.43 17.93
N LYS A 258 5.66 7.78 16.76
CA LYS A 258 4.91 7.97 15.51
C LYS A 258 5.51 7.12 14.40
N GLN A 259 4.68 6.69 13.47
CA GLN A 259 5.08 6.00 12.24
C GLN A 259 4.43 6.68 11.05
N THR A 260 5.24 7.02 10.06
CA THR A 260 4.87 7.89 8.93
C THR A 260 4.83 7.18 7.59
N GLU A 261 5.25 5.92 7.52
CA GLU A 261 5.01 5.08 6.32
C GLU A 261 3.51 4.91 6.10
N GLY A 262 3.11 4.70 4.84
CA GLY A 262 1.71 4.45 4.49
C GLY A 262 1.24 3.08 4.97
N TYR A 263 0.09 3.05 5.64
CA TYR A 263 -0.60 1.86 6.13
C TYR A 263 -2.09 1.90 5.81
N ASN A 264 -2.73 0.73 5.78
CA ASN A 264 -4.18 0.58 5.67
C ASN A 264 -4.61 -0.73 6.36
N HIS A 265 -5.89 -1.10 6.22
CA HIS A 265 -6.45 -2.32 6.80
C HIS A 265 -5.68 -3.60 6.42
N TYR A 266 -5.18 -3.70 5.19
CA TYR A 266 -4.34 -4.83 4.74
C TYR A 266 -3.00 -4.89 5.48
N SER A 267 -2.47 -3.73 5.90
CA SER A 267 -1.22 -3.67 6.64
C SER A 267 -1.35 -4.22 8.06
N LEU A 268 -2.48 -3.95 8.73
CA LEU A 268 -2.80 -4.55 10.02
C LEU A 268 -3.00 -6.07 9.88
N LEU A 269 -3.79 -6.49 8.89
CA LEU A 269 -4.02 -7.91 8.58
C LEU A 269 -2.69 -8.66 8.38
N ARG A 270 -1.82 -8.11 7.53
CA ARG A 270 -0.49 -8.67 7.27
C ARG A 270 0.39 -8.72 8.53
N THR A 271 0.29 -7.72 9.40
CA THR A 271 1.02 -7.70 10.68
C THR A 271 0.59 -8.85 11.58
N ILE A 272 -0.72 -9.13 11.66
CA ILE A 272 -1.29 -10.21 12.47
C ILE A 272 -0.85 -11.58 11.91
N GLU A 273 -0.94 -11.74 10.59
CA GLU A 273 -0.47 -12.94 9.89
C GLU A 273 1.00 -13.25 10.15
N LYS A 274 1.87 -12.22 10.07
CA LYS A 274 3.30 -12.34 10.36
C LYS A 274 3.55 -12.71 11.81
N ASN A 275 2.89 -12.02 12.76
CA ASN A 275 3.06 -12.25 14.19
C ASN A 275 2.66 -13.68 14.62
N PHE A 276 1.54 -14.17 14.07
CA PHE A 276 1.03 -15.50 14.38
C PHE A 276 1.46 -16.57 13.38
N ASN A 277 2.33 -16.26 12.41
CA ASN A 277 2.82 -17.19 11.38
C ASN A 277 1.68 -17.96 10.68
N LEU A 278 0.69 -17.23 10.16
CA LEU A 278 -0.56 -17.76 9.61
C LEU A 278 -0.52 -18.08 8.11
N GLY A 279 0.49 -17.60 7.39
CA GLY A 279 0.47 -17.53 5.93
C GLY A 279 -0.12 -16.21 5.46
N ASP A 280 -0.89 -16.23 4.36
CA ASP A 280 -1.66 -15.10 3.83
C ASP A 280 -2.87 -15.63 3.03
N LEU A 281 -3.84 -14.75 2.76
CA LEU A 281 -5.04 -14.97 1.96
C LEU A 281 -4.80 -14.88 0.45
N GLN A 282 -3.56 -14.57 0.04
CA GLN A 282 -3.14 -14.40 -1.34
C GLN A 282 -3.96 -13.30 -2.04
N LYS A 283 -4.17 -12.18 -1.35
CA LYS A 283 -4.83 -10.96 -1.83
C LYS A 283 -3.91 -9.75 -1.58
N ASN A 284 -4.45 -8.59 -1.18
CA ASN A 284 -3.66 -7.39 -0.92
C ASN A 284 -2.81 -7.49 0.36
N ASP A 285 -3.18 -8.39 1.28
CA ASP A 285 -2.46 -8.74 2.50
C ASP A 285 -1.07 -9.33 2.22
N ARG A 286 -0.95 -10.19 1.21
CA ARG A 286 0.28 -10.94 0.88
C ARG A 286 1.51 -10.04 0.77
N ASP A 287 1.37 -8.93 0.05
CA ASP A 287 2.44 -7.98 -0.27
C ASP A 287 2.21 -6.60 0.38
N ALA A 288 1.28 -6.49 1.34
CA ALA A 288 1.11 -5.28 2.12
C ALA A 288 2.37 -4.96 2.94
N ASN A 289 2.62 -3.67 3.14
CA ASN A 289 3.51 -3.23 4.20
C ASN A 289 2.97 -3.72 5.55
N TRP A 290 3.82 -3.87 6.56
CA TRP A 290 3.44 -4.36 7.87
C TRP A 290 4.24 -3.65 8.95
N PHE A 291 3.81 -3.76 10.20
CA PHE A 291 4.35 -2.99 11.32
C PHE A 291 5.70 -3.53 11.80
N GLN A 292 6.72 -3.49 10.93
CA GLN A 292 8.08 -3.97 11.16
C GLN A 292 8.73 -3.35 12.40
N PHE A 293 8.34 -2.11 12.72
CA PHE A 293 8.81 -1.40 13.90
C PHE A 293 8.42 -2.08 15.22
N LEU A 294 7.37 -2.93 15.25
CA LEU A 294 7.04 -3.73 16.43
C LEU A 294 8.14 -4.76 16.75
N TRP A 295 8.93 -5.18 15.75
CA TRP A 295 10.12 -6.02 15.92
C TRP A 295 11.41 -5.21 16.12
N GLY A 296 11.29 -3.90 16.37
CA GLY A 296 12.41 -2.98 16.52
C GLY A 296 13.17 -2.71 15.23
N LYS A 297 12.57 -3.03 14.06
CA LYS A 297 13.19 -2.82 12.75
C LYS A 297 12.87 -1.45 12.18
N SER A 298 13.83 -0.88 11.46
CA SER A 298 13.67 0.35 10.68
C SER A 298 14.54 0.25 9.44
N PHE A 299 14.07 0.79 8.31
CA PHE A 299 14.87 0.84 7.09
C PHE A 299 16.12 1.70 7.28
N LYS A 300 17.26 1.23 6.79
CA LYS A 300 18.54 1.96 6.79
C LYS A 300 19.34 1.65 5.55
N TRP A 301 19.93 2.69 4.99
CA TRP A 301 21.04 2.56 4.03
C TRP A 301 22.32 2.14 4.76
N LEU A 302 22.99 1.14 4.22
CA LEU A 302 24.30 0.67 4.63
C LEU A 302 25.39 1.40 3.82
N PRO A 303 26.65 1.41 4.30
CA PRO A 303 27.74 2.06 3.58
C PRO A 303 27.86 1.58 2.12
N PRO A 304 27.97 2.49 1.15
CA PRO A 304 28.22 2.13 -0.24
C PRO A 304 29.53 1.37 -0.41
N ARG A 305 29.58 0.51 -1.42
CA ARG A 305 30.76 -0.28 -1.78
C ARG A 305 30.98 -0.30 -3.28
N GLU A 306 32.23 -0.27 -3.69
CA GLU A 306 32.63 -0.40 -5.09
C GLU A 306 32.27 -1.80 -5.63
N THR A 307 31.89 -1.87 -6.90
CA THR A 307 31.67 -3.11 -7.65
C THR A 307 32.77 -3.29 -8.70
N PRO A 308 33.00 -4.49 -9.25
CA PRO A 308 33.99 -4.68 -10.31
C PRO A 308 33.56 -4.08 -11.67
N LEU A 309 32.37 -3.50 -11.76
CA LEU A 309 31.82 -2.97 -13.01
C LEU A 309 32.35 -1.56 -13.23
N GLY A 310 33.09 -1.33 -14.33
CA GLY A 310 33.62 -0.02 -14.69
C GLY A 310 33.33 0.36 -16.14
N GLY A 311 33.29 1.67 -16.41
CA GLY A 311 33.15 2.19 -17.78
C GLY A 311 31.80 1.91 -18.43
N LYS A 312 30.71 1.99 -17.64
CA LYS A 312 29.35 1.67 -18.10
C LYS A 312 28.62 2.93 -18.55
N GLN A 313 27.92 2.84 -19.67
CA GLN A 313 27.00 3.89 -20.13
C GLN A 313 25.70 3.85 -19.33
N ASN A 314 25.18 2.66 -19.07
CA ASN A 314 23.98 2.43 -18.26
C ASN A 314 23.94 0.99 -17.73
N LEU A 315 23.01 0.68 -16.82
CA LEU A 315 22.78 -0.67 -16.33
C LEU A 315 21.36 -0.88 -15.81
N SER A 316 20.97 -2.15 -15.69
CA SER A 316 19.75 -2.57 -15.02
C SER A 316 20.00 -3.86 -14.25
N ALA A 317 19.22 -4.10 -13.20
CA ALA A 317 19.43 -5.22 -12.29
C ALA A 317 18.11 -5.87 -11.89
N ALA A 318 18.12 -7.20 -11.71
CA ALA A 318 16.98 -7.98 -11.23
C ALA A 318 17.48 -9.23 -10.50
N ALA A 319 16.76 -9.67 -9.47
CA ALA A 319 17.10 -10.89 -8.74
C ALA A 319 16.37 -12.10 -9.32
N TYR A 320 17.09 -13.20 -9.54
CA TYR A 320 16.54 -14.47 -10.01
C TYR A 320 17.30 -15.60 -9.32
N GLN A 321 16.58 -16.60 -8.79
CA GLN A 321 17.17 -17.76 -8.12
C GLN A 321 18.16 -17.39 -6.99
N ASP A 322 17.79 -16.44 -6.12
CA ASP A 322 18.62 -15.96 -5.00
C ASP A 322 19.96 -15.30 -5.39
N GLU A 323 20.13 -14.95 -6.66
CA GLU A 323 21.26 -14.20 -7.18
C GLU A 323 20.80 -12.91 -7.84
N LEU A 324 21.67 -11.91 -7.86
CA LEU A 324 21.40 -10.63 -8.50
C LEU A 324 22.10 -10.56 -9.85
N TYR A 325 21.32 -10.46 -10.91
CA TYR A 325 21.82 -10.30 -12.27
C TYR A 325 21.86 -8.81 -12.61
N VAL A 326 23.02 -8.35 -13.07
CA VAL A 326 23.24 -6.97 -13.52
C VAL A 326 23.64 -7.01 -14.98
N VAL A 327 22.80 -6.43 -15.83
CA VAL A 327 23.13 -6.21 -17.24
C VAL A 327 23.53 -4.76 -17.40
N SER A 328 24.71 -4.52 -17.97
CA SER A 328 25.26 -3.20 -18.23
C SER A 328 25.58 -3.00 -19.70
N ALA A 329 25.40 -1.78 -20.19
CA ALA A 329 25.86 -1.35 -21.50
C ALA A 329 27.26 -0.72 -21.38
N ASP A 330 28.21 -1.24 -22.13
CA ASP A 330 29.52 -0.62 -22.31
C ASP A 330 29.44 0.54 -23.31
N ILE A 331 30.43 1.44 -23.29
CA ILE A 331 30.50 2.61 -24.19
C ILE A 331 30.53 2.21 -25.69
N ASP A 332 30.98 1.00 -26.00
CA ASP A 332 31.02 0.48 -27.38
C ASP A 332 29.71 -0.15 -27.86
N GLY A 333 28.67 -0.18 -27.01
CA GLY A 333 27.37 -0.76 -27.30
C GLY A 333 27.22 -2.25 -26.91
N THR A 334 28.29 -2.89 -26.43
CA THR A 334 28.22 -4.26 -25.94
C THR A 334 27.42 -4.32 -24.65
N LEU A 335 26.38 -5.16 -24.61
CA LEU A 335 25.66 -5.47 -23.37
C LEU A 335 26.32 -6.67 -22.69
N LYS A 336 26.65 -6.54 -21.41
CA LYS A 336 27.29 -7.58 -20.61
C LYS A 336 26.47 -7.87 -19.36
N CYS A 337 26.42 -9.14 -18.96
CA CYS A 337 25.79 -9.60 -17.74
C CYS A 337 26.86 -10.04 -16.73
N SER A 338 26.70 -9.62 -15.47
CA SER A 338 27.46 -10.13 -14.33
C SER A 338 26.49 -10.50 -13.21
N VAL A 339 26.81 -11.55 -12.46
CA VAL A 339 25.96 -12.12 -11.41
C VAL A 339 26.61 -11.93 -10.06
N PHE A 340 25.83 -11.51 -9.07
CA PHE A 340 26.25 -11.36 -7.69
C PHE A 340 25.50 -12.32 -6.76
N ASP A 341 26.22 -13.23 -6.12
CA ASP A 341 25.68 -14.30 -5.25
C ASP A 341 25.41 -13.83 -3.80
N GLY A 342 25.60 -12.54 -3.49
CA GLY A 342 25.61 -12.00 -2.13
C GLY A 342 27.01 -11.81 -1.54
N HIS A 343 28.04 -12.40 -2.14
CA HIS A 343 29.42 -12.37 -1.68
C HIS A 343 30.42 -12.03 -2.79
N ARG A 344 30.26 -12.59 -3.98
CA ARG A 344 31.20 -12.50 -5.11
C ARG A 344 30.46 -12.19 -6.40
N TRP A 345 31.19 -11.55 -7.30
CA TRP A 345 30.74 -11.27 -8.66
C TRP A 345 31.30 -12.30 -9.63
N SER A 346 30.49 -12.72 -10.59
CA SER A 346 30.95 -13.49 -11.75
C SER A 346 31.74 -12.58 -12.72
N PRO A 347 32.57 -13.16 -13.59
CA PRO A 347 33.06 -12.45 -14.77
C PRO A 347 31.90 -11.91 -15.62
N GLU A 348 32.15 -10.83 -16.34
CA GLU A 348 31.20 -10.27 -17.29
C GLU A 348 31.09 -11.14 -18.54
N VAL A 349 29.86 -11.47 -18.95
CA VAL A 349 29.56 -12.27 -20.14
C VAL A 349 28.73 -11.43 -21.11
N ALA A 350 29.15 -11.33 -22.36
CA ALA A 350 28.41 -10.60 -23.39
C ALA A 350 27.05 -11.26 -23.65
N VAL A 351 25.99 -10.45 -23.71
CA VAL A 351 24.62 -10.87 -23.99
C VAL A 351 24.06 -10.25 -25.27
N ALA A 352 24.60 -9.12 -25.72
CA ALA A 352 24.34 -8.49 -27.03
C ALA A 352 25.51 -7.60 -27.44
N GLU A 353 25.63 -7.27 -28.72
CA GLU A 353 26.74 -6.47 -29.29
C GLU A 353 26.24 -5.19 -29.98
N ASP A 354 24.94 -4.93 -29.96
CA ASP A 354 24.26 -3.91 -30.76
C ASP A 354 23.44 -2.93 -29.92
N GLY A 355 23.65 -2.87 -28.61
CA GLY A 355 22.91 -1.95 -27.73
C GLY A 355 23.38 -0.50 -27.85
N ASP A 356 22.51 0.46 -27.54
CA ASP A 356 22.85 1.89 -27.57
C ASP A 356 22.76 2.59 -26.20
N GLY A 357 22.63 1.80 -25.12
CA GLY A 357 22.64 2.26 -23.74
C GLY A 357 21.28 2.28 -23.04
N TYR A 358 20.18 2.04 -23.75
CA TYR A 358 18.85 1.94 -23.15
C TYR A 358 18.49 0.47 -22.92
N LEU A 359 18.39 0.09 -21.65
CA LEU A 359 18.13 -1.29 -21.25
C LEU A 359 17.36 -1.37 -19.93
N HIS A 360 16.56 -2.42 -19.79
CA HIS A 360 15.84 -2.72 -18.57
C HIS A 360 15.74 -4.23 -18.36
N LEU A 361 15.94 -4.68 -17.13
CA LEU A 361 15.92 -6.08 -16.74
C LEU A 361 14.82 -6.30 -15.69
N ALA A 362 14.05 -7.37 -15.86
CA ALA A 362 13.08 -7.83 -14.87
C ALA A 362 13.12 -9.35 -14.75
N SER A 363 12.66 -9.88 -13.61
CA SER A 363 12.59 -11.31 -13.34
C SER A 363 11.21 -11.72 -12.84
N ASN A 364 10.84 -12.96 -13.13
CA ASN A 364 9.73 -13.64 -12.47
C ASN A 364 10.22 -15.02 -11.97
N ALA A 365 9.28 -15.88 -11.55
CA ALA A 365 9.64 -17.22 -11.08
C ALA A 365 10.24 -18.13 -12.18
N GLU A 366 9.94 -17.86 -13.45
CA GLU A 366 10.37 -18.68 -14.59
C GLU A 366 11.72 -18.25 -15.15
N GLY A 367 12.03 -16.95 -15.15
CA GLY A 367 13.26 -16.45 -15.76
C GLY A 367 13.45 -14.95 -15.68
N LEU A 368 14.45 -14.49 -16.43
CA LEU A 368 14.78 -13.08 -16.65
C LEU A 368 14.30 -12.64 -18.04
N THR A 369 13.92 -11.37 -18.14
CA THR A 369 13.64 -10.70 -19.40
C THR A 369 14.49 -9.44 -19.47
N LEU A 370 15.30 -9.33 -20.52
CA LEU A 370 16.07 -8.14 -20.88
C LEU A 370 15.39 -7.47 -22.06
N ALA A 371 14.94 -6.23 -21.88
CA ALA A 371 14.57 -5.35 -22.98
C ALA A 371 15.69 -4.34 -23.20
N TYR A 372 16.07 -4.10 -24.45
CA TYR A 372 17.05 -3.08 -24.79
C TYR A 372 16.76 -2.47 -26.15
N ARG A 373 17.39 -1.32 -26.41
CA ARG A 373 17.33 -0.66 -27.70
C ARG A 373 18.60 -0.91 -28.50
N ASP A 374 18.43 -1.33 -29.75
CA ASP A 374 19.55 -1.54 -30.67
C ASP A 374 20.11 -0.21 -31.21
N SER A 375 21.22 -0.27 -31.94
CA SER A 375 21.88 0.88 -32.58
C SER A 375 21.00 1.61 -33.62
N ASN A 376 19.90 1.00 -34.06
CA ASN A 376 18.91 1.57 -34.99
C ASN A 376 17.64 2.02 -34.26
N LYS A 377 17.70 2.14 -32.93
CA LYS A 377 16.57 2.51 -32.07
C LYS A 377 15.41 1.52 -32.05
N ARG A 378 15.60 0.25 -32.41
CA ARG A 378 14.57 -0.79 -32.36
C ARG A 378 14.56 -1.48 -31.00
N LEU A 379 13.37 -1.81 -30.52
CA LEU A 379 13.20 -2.61 -29.31
C LEU A 379 13.60 -4.07 -29.57
N ILE A 380 14.52 -4.59 -28.75
CA ILE A 380 14.92 -5.99 -28.74
C ILE A 380 14.62 -6.57 -27.35
N ILE A 381 14.05 -7.78 -27.32
CA ILE A 381 13.77 -8.49 -26.07
C ILE A 381 14.47 -9.85 -26.08
N LYS A 382 15.13 -10.20 -24.97
CA LYS A 382 15.69 -11.52 -24.73
C LYS A 382 15.15 -12.11 -23.44
N HIS A 383 14.85 -13.40 -23.46
CA HIS A 383 14.52 -14.18 -22.28
C HIS A 383 15.73 -15.00 -21.84
N TYR A 384 15.84 -15.23 -20.54
CA TYR A 384 16.85 -16.11 -19.95
C TYR A 384 16.22 -17.04 -18.94
N ASP A 385 16.60 -18.31 -19.02
CA ASP A 385 16.34 -19.33 -18.01
C ASP A 385 17.61 -20.19 -17.85
N LEU A 386 17.67 -20.96 -16.76
CA LEU A 386 18.85 -21.76 -16.42
C LEU A 386 19.13 -22.90 -17.42
N GLU A 387 18.11 -23.35 -18.16
CA GLU A 387 18.23 -24.49 -19.09
C GLU A 387 18.76 -24.04 -20.45
N ASN A 388 18.29 -22.90 -20.95
CA ASN A 388 18.48 -22.46 -22.33
C ASN A 388 19.38 -21.22 -22.45
N GLY A 389 19.68 -20.53 -21.35
CA GLY A 389 20.40 -19.26 -21.38
C GLY A 389 19.63 -18.16 -22.12
N TRP A 390 20.37 -17.16 -22.61
CA TRP A 390 19.78 -16.00 -23.29
C TRP A 390 19.26 -16.36 -24.69
N ARG A 391 18.01 -16.03 -24.96
CA ARG A 391 17.32 -16.30 -26.23
C ARG A 391 16.56 -15.08 -26.69
N LEU A 392 16.60 -14.79 -28.00
CA LEU A 392 15.80 -13.73 -28.60
C LEU A 392 14.32 -14.07 -28.50
N ALA A 393 13.50 -13.11 -28.09
CA ALA A 393 12.05 -13.22 -28.06
C ALA A 393 11.43 -12.68 -29.35
N GLU A 394 10.31 -13.25 -29.77
CA GLU A 394 9.47 -12.64 -30.80
C GLU A 394 8.68 -11.49 -30.18
N THR A 395 8.74 -10.32 -30.82
CA THR A 395 8.09 -9.09 -30.34
C THR A 395 7.28 -8.44 -31.46
N PRO A 396 6.13 -7.82 -31.14
CA PRO A 396 5.44 -6.94 -32.09
C PRO A 396 6.36 -5.84 -32.61
N ASP A 397 6.13 -5.39 -33.85
CA ASP A 397 6.87 -4.25 -34.40
C ASP A 397 6.42 -2.96 -33.71
N THR A 398 7.36 -2.32 -33.01
CA THR A 398 7.15 -1.05 -32.30
C THR A 398 7.64 0.16 -33.08
N GLY A 399 8.26 -0.03 -34.25
CA GLY A 399 9.06 1.00 -34.90
C GLY A 399 10.28 1.40 -34.06
N GLU A 400 10.73 2.64 -34.23
CA GLU A 400 11.81 3.22 -33.42
C GLU A 400 11.30 3.67 -32.04
N VAL A 401 12.03 3.34 -30.98
CA VAL A 401 11.69 3.67 -29.59
C VAL A 401 12.71 4.66 -28.99
N GLU A 402 12.23 5.57 -28.16
CA GLU A 402 13.08 6.57 -27.49
C GLU A 402 13.53 6.12 -26.09
N GLU A 403 12.63 5.47 -25.35
CA GLU A 403 12.83 5.12 -23.95
C GLU A 403 12.03 3.85 -23.63
N ILE A 404 12.50 3.06 -22.66
CA ILE A 404 11.88 1.79 -22.27
C ILE A 404 11.89 1.60 -20.74
N ALA A 405 10.87 0.91 -20.23
CA ALA A 405 10.85 0.41 -18.86
C ALA A 405 10.19 -0.97 -18.82
N LEU A 406 10.66 -1.84 -17.94
CA LEU A 406 10.22 -3.23 -17.83
C LEU A 406 10.01 -3.61 -16.37
N THR A 407 8.91 -4.29 -16.07
CA THR A 407 8.69 -4.95 -14.78
C THR A 407 8.01 -6.31 -14.97
N SER A 408 8.13 -7.18 -13.98
CA SER A 408 7.33 -8.41 -13.91
C SER A 408 5.90 -8.10 -13.54
N ILE A 409 4.94 -8.84 -14.10
CA ILE A 409 3.56 -8.75 -13.64
C ILE A 409 3.41 -9.55 -12.34
N PRO A 410 2.94 -8.94 -11.25
CA PRO A 410 2.81 -9.64 -9.97
C PRO A 410 1.87 -10.85 -10.06
N HIS A 411 2.19 -11.89 -9.29
CA HIS A 411 1.36 -13.09 -9.06
C HIS A 411 1.12 -13.98 -10.30
N GLN A 412 1.73 -13.67 -11.44
CA GLN A 412 1.68 -14.48 -12.64
C GLN A 412 3.00 -14.46 -13.41
N PRO A 413 3.32 -15.50 -14.21
CA PRO A 413 4.52 -15.53 -15.04
C PRO A 413 4.36 -14.62 -16.26
N GLY A 414 4.49 -13.31 -16.06
CA GLY A 414 4.34 -12.31 -17.12
C GLY A 414 5.23 -11.10 -16.92
N PHE A 415 5.29 -10.26 -17.95
CA PHE A 415 6.05 -9.00 -17.94
C PHE A 415 5.24 -7.87 -18.57
N MET A 416 5.42 -6.66 -18.06
CA MET A 416 4.88 -5.42 -18.60
C MET A 416 6.05 -4.56 -19.08
N LEU A 417 6.04 -4.19 -20.36
CA LEU A 417 7.00 -3.27 -20.94
C LEU A 417 6.28 -2.00 -21.38
N ILE A 418 6.82 -0.85 -21.01
CA ILE A 418 6.42 0.45 -21.57
C ILE A 418 7.54 0.96 -22.48
N TYR A 419 7.17 1.53 -23.62
CA TYR A 419 8.09 2.24 -24.49
C TYR A 419 7.52 3.59 -24.93
N ARG A 420 8.40 4.56 -25.17
CA ARG A 420 8.06 5.81 -25.87
C ARG A 420 8.33 5.64 -27.35
N ASP A 421 7.32 5.84 -28.19
CA ASP A 421 7.46 5.85 -29.64
C ASP A 421 8.25 7.10 -30.08
N ASN A 422 9.32 6.90 -30.87
CA ASN A 422 10.24 7.99 -31.25
C ASN A 422 9.57 9.05 -32.13
N ALA A 423 8.59 8.66 -32.97
CA ALA A 423 7.94 9.57 -33.92
C ALA A 423 6.82 10.40 -33.29
N THR A 424 6.02 9.77 -32.43
CA THR A 424 4.79 10.35 -31.85
C THR A 424 4.99 10.84 -30.43
N GLN A 425 6.06 10.44 -29.75
CA GLN A 425 6.38 10.76 -28.35
C GLN A 425 5.35 10.21 -27.35
N LYS A 426 4.49 9.28 -27.79
CA LYS A 426 3.46 8.65 -26.96
C LYS A 426 4.01 7.40 -26.29
N LEU A 427 3.54 7.14 -25.07
CA LEU A 427 3.83 5.89 -24.37
C LEU A 427 2.85 4.80 -24.80
N HIS A 428 3.37 3.59 -24.98
CA HIS A 428 2.62 2.38 -25.31
C HIS A 428 3.10 1.22 -24.43
N SER A 429 2.22 0.26 -24.17
CA SER A 429 2.56 -0.95 -23.43
C SER A 429 2.58 -2.20 -24.30
N LEU A 430 3.51 -3.11 -24.00
CA LEU A 430 3.48 -4.52 -24.41
C LEU A 430 3.35 -5.40 -23.16
N THR A 431 2.57 -6.47 -23.28
CA THR A 431 2.38 -7.45 -22.19
C THR A 431 2.83 -8.83 -22.63
N PHE A 432 3.71 -9.45 -21.87
CA PHE A 432 4.07 -10.86 -22.04
C PHE A 432 3.18 -11.73 -21.15
N ASN A 433 2.40 -12.60 -21.77
CA ASN A 433 1.57 -13.59 -21.09
C ASN A 433 1.44 -14.84 -21.97
N ASN A 434 1.23 -16.01 -21.36
CA ASN A 434 1.05 -17.27 -22.07
C ASN A 434 2.14 -17.55 -23.14
N GLY A 435 3.39 -17.14 -22.88
CA GLY A 435 4.53 -17.38 -23.77
C GLY A 435 4.68 -16.43 -24.96
N ALA A 436 3.88 -15.36 -25.06
CA ALA A 436 3.94 -14.42 -26.18
C ALA A 436 3.81 -12.94 -25.74
N TRP A 437 4.49 -12.05 -26.46
CA TRP A 437 4.32 -10.61 -26.34
C TRP A 437 3.09 -10.13 -27.12
N GLN A 438 2.22 -9.38 -26.46
CA GLN A 438 1.00 -8.80 -27.01
C GLN A 438 1.06 -7.27 -26.97
N GLY A 439 0.38 -6.62 -27.93
CA GLY A 439 0.34 -5.17 -28.07
C GLY A 439 0.74 -4.72 -29.49
N PRO A 440 1.03 -3.42 -29.69
CA PRO A 440 1.01 -2.36 -28.68
C PRO A 440 -0.40 -1.99 -28.22
N SER A 441 -0.51 -1.52 -26.98
CA SER A 441 -1.74 -0.87 -26.51
C SER A 441 -2.03 0.42 -27.30
N PRO A 442 -3.26 0.96 -27.23
CA PRO A 442 -3.48 2.37 -27.46
C PRO A 442 -2.51 3.23 -26.61
N ALA A 443 -2.28 4.48 -27.04
CA ALA A 443 -1.40 5.38 -26.31
C ALA A 443 -1.89 5.57 -24.86
N ILE A 444 -1.03 5.27 -23.88
CA ILE A 444 -1.37 5.32 -22.45
C ILE A 444 -1.09 6.69 -21.85
N CYS A 445 -0.06 7.39 -22.35
CA CYS A 445 0.31 8.72 -21.89
C CYS A 445 0.87 9.54 -23.06
N THR A 446 0.44 10.80 -23.15
CA THR A 446 0.90 11.77 -24.16
C THR A 446 1.68 12.94 -23.56
N HIS A 447 1.89 12.95 -22.24
CA HIS A 447 2.47 14.06 -21.50
C HIS A 447 3.64 13.60 -20.60
N SER A 448 4.58 12.84 -21.19
CA SER A 448 5.83 12.43 -20.51
C SER A 448 7.06 12.98 -21.25
N GLU A 449 8.15 13.24 -20.52
CA GLU A 449 9.46 13.56 -21.11
C GLU A 449 10.59 12.89 -20.32
N GLY A 450 11.70 12.57 -20.98
CA GLY A 450 12.86 11.94 -20.32
C GLY A 450 12.58 10.53 -19.78
N PRO A 451 13.36 10.06 -18.81
CA PRO A 451 13.21 8.72 -18.24
C PRO A 451 11.87 8.52 -17.53
N PHE A 452 11.36 7.29 -17.57
CA PHE A 452 10.25 6.79 -16.76
C PHE A 452 10.61 5.41 -16.22
N THR A 453 9.96 4.98 -15.15
CA THR A 453 10.24 3.68 -14.53
C THR A 453 8.95 2.94 -14.20
N LEU A 454 9.05 1.62 -14.10
CA LEU A 454 7.98 0.73 -13.69
C LEU A 454 8.35 0.08 -12.36
N THR A 455 7.36 -0.05 -11.49
CA THR A 455 7.48 -0.86 -10.27
C THR A 455 6.14 -1.51 -9.97
N ALA A 456 6.09 -2.38 -8.96
CA ALA A 456 4.85 -3.05 -8.58
C ALA A 456 4.72 -3.15 -7.06
N LEU A 457 3.49 -2.94 -6.57
CA LEU A 457 3.11 -3.09 -5.17
C LEU A 457 1.86 -3.96 -5.09
N GLY A 458 2.00 -5.18 -4.56
CA GLY A 458 0.96 -6.19 -4.65
C GLY A 458 0.56 -6.44 -6.11
N PRO A 459 -0.74 -6.49 -6.44
CA PRO A 459 -1.21 -6.69 -7.81
C PRO A 459 -1.20 -5.41 -8.66
N THR A 460 -0.67 -4.29 -8.17
CA THR A 460 -0.71 -3.01 -8.87
C THR A 460 0.66 -2.65 -9.44
N ILE A 461 0.74 -2.47 -10.75
CA ILE A 461 1.90 -1.90 -11.43
C ILE A 461 1.76 -0.39 -11.48
N LEU A 462 2.86 0.31 -11.21
CA LEU A 462 2.96 1.76 -11.21
C LEU A 462 3.90 2.20 -12.33
N LEU A 463 3.40 3.07 -13.21
CA LEU A 463 4.20 3.80 -14.19
C LEU A 463 4.47 5.20 -13.68
N ILE A 464 5.73 5.46 -13.30
CA ILE A 464 6.18 6.74 -12.77
C ILE A 464 6.96 7.47 -13.85
N TYR A 465 6.54 8.69 -14.17
CA TYR A 465 7.13 9.48 -15.26
C TYR A 465 7.15 10.97 -14.92
N LYS A 466 8.01 11.72 -15.60
CA LYS A 466 8.09 13.16 -15.46
C LYS A 466 7.09 13.87 -16.38
N ILE A 467 6.28 14.77 -15.81
CA ILE A 467 5.34 15.60 -16.55
C ILE A 467 6.11 16.64 -17.38
N VAL A 468 5.79 16.72 -18.67
CA VAL A 468 6.40 17.62 -19.66
C VAL A 468 6.53 19.06 -19.12
N LYS A 469 7.75 19.62 -19.17
CA LYS A 469 8.09 21.02 -18.80
C LYS A 469 7.81 21.44 -17.34
N THR A 470 7.48 20.52 -16.43
CA THR A 470 7.22 20.88 -15.02
C THR A 470 8.31 20.42 -14.06
N GLY A 471 9.05 19.35 -14.41
CA GLY A 471 9.96 18.67 -13.49
C GLY A 471 9.27 17.81 -12.42
N GLN A 472 7.94 17.85 -12.34
CA GLN A 472 7.12 17.08 -11.41
C GLN A 472 6.88 15.67 -11.91
N LEU A 473 6.77 14.72 -10.98
CA LEU A 473 6.44 13.33 -11.29
C LEU A 473 4.93 13.10 -11.25
N ALA A 474 4.47 12.21 -12.13
CA ALA A 474 3.14 11.63 -12.10
C ALA A 474 3.21 10.10 -12.16
N CYS A 475 2.14 9.46 -11.71
CA CYS A 475 1.95 8.03 -11.71
C CYS A 475 0.65 7.64 -12.42
N MET A 476 0.70 6.56 -13.18
CA MET A 476 -0.49 5.80 -13.60
C MET A 476 -0.44 4.41 -12.96
N SER A 477 -1.60 3.81 -12.72
CA SER A 477 -1.70 2.44 -12.19
C SER A 477 -2.21 1.46 -13.25
N TYR A 478 -1.82 0.20 -13.10
CA TYR A 478 -2.36 -0.93 -13.83
C TYR A 478 -2.55 -2.08 -12.84
N ASN A 479 -3.80 -2.38 -12.49
CA ASN A 479 -4.13 -3.46 -11.56
C ASN A 479 -4.30 -4.80 -12.31
N THR A 480 -3.71 -5.86 -11.77
CA THR A 480 -3.82 -7.23 -12.30
C THR A 480 -4.61 -8.17 -11.40
N GLY A 481 -5.02 -7.71 -10.22
CA GLY A 481 -5.77 -8.51 -9.26
C GLY A 481 -7.27 -8.41 -9.52
N GLU A 482 -7.90 -9.53 -9.92
CA GLU A 482 -9.37 -9.61 -10.08
C GLU A 482 -10.13 -9.23 -8.80
N PHE A 483 -9.54 -9.49 -7.64
CA PHE A 483 -10.08 -9.15 -6.33
C PHE A 483 -10.05 -7.64 -5.99
N ASN A 484 -9.41 -6.82 -6.82
CA ASN A 484 -9.44 -5.36 -6.76
C ASN A 484 -10.39 -4.75 -7.78
N LYS A 485 -11.08 -5.59 -8.58
CA LYS A 485 -12.13 -5.11 -9.48
C LYS A 485 -13.41 -4.93 -8.68
N VAL A 486 -13.99 -3.76 -8.80
CA VAL A 486 -15.28 -3.40 -8.24
C VAL A 486 -16.14 -2.77 -9.32
N THR A 487 -17.37 -3.25 -9.42
CA THR A 487 -18.42 -2.59 -10.20
C THR A 487 -19.43 -2.00 -9.23
N VAL A 488 -19.66 -0.70 -9.36
CA VAL A 488 -20.46 0.06 -8.42
C VAL A 488 -21.83 0.32 -9.03
N GLU A 489 -22.90 -0.17 -8.38
CA GLU A 489 -24.24 0.19 -8.79
C GLU A 489 -24.50 1.68 -8.50
N ASN A 490 -25.15 2.38 -9.44
CA ASN A 490 -25.53 3.79 -9.24
C ASN A 490 -26.42 3.92 -7.99
N SER A 491 -25.92 4.63 -6.99
CA SER A 491 -26.59 4.88 -5.72
C SER A 491 -26.52 6.37 -5.35
N LYS A 492 -27.00 6.73 -4.16
CA LYS A 492 -26.83 8.09 -3.60
C LYS A 492 -25.36 8.41 -3.31
N TYR A 493 -24.54 7.39 -3.03
CA TYR A 493 -23.17 7.51 -2.55
C TYR A 493 -22.15 6.95 -3.54
N ALA A 494 -22.59 6.53 -4.73
CA ALA A 494 -21.77 5.79 -5.66
C ALA A 494 -22.30 6.00 -7.09
N GLY A 495 -21.42 6.24 -8.05
CA GLY A 495 -21.79 6.61 -9.41
C GLY A 495 -21.03 5.81 -10.47
N PRO A 496 -21.33 6.02 -11.76
CA PRO A 496 -20.73 5.23 -12.85
C PRO A 496 -19.23 5.48 -13.03
N TYR A 497 -18.67 6.45 -12.30
CA TYR A 497 -17.24 6.80 -12.30
C TYR A 497 -16.42 5.99 -11.27
N ASP A 498 -17.08 5.23 -10.39
CA ASP A 498 -16.45 4.47 -9.30
C ASP A 498 -16.04 3.04 -9.70
N ASP A 499 -16.39 2.62 -10.91
CA ASP A 499 -15.96 1.35 -11.46
C ASP A 499 -14.42 1.29 -11.53
N THR A 500 -13.88 0.16 -11.13
CA THR A 500 -12.44 -0.11 -11.21
C THR A 500 -12.17 -1.24 -12.19
N THR A 501 -10.97 -1.23 -12.74
CA THR A 501 -10.56 -2.11 -13.84
C THR A 501 -9.43 -3.01 -13.44
N VAL A 502 -9.30 -4.05 -14.25
CA VAL A 502 -8.20 -5.00 -14.25
C VAL A 502 -7.66 -5.07 -15.66
N ASN A 503 -6.36 -5.27 -15.77
CA ASN A 503 -5.65 -5.40 -17.03
C ASN A 503 -5.79 -4.18 -17.96
N GLN A 504 -6.00 -2.99 -17.37
CA GLN A 504 -6.10 -1.71 -18.07
C GLN A 504 -5.32 -0.65 -17.28
N TRP A 505 -4.75 0.33 -18.00
CA TRP A 505 -4.13 1.49 -17.37
C TRP A 505 -5.21 2.45 -16.86
N SER A 506 -4.95 3.10 -15.73
CA SER A 506 -5.84 4.12 -15.18
C SER A 506 -6.15 5.21 -16.20
N ALA A 507 -7.41 5.64 -16.27
CA ALA A 507 -7.81 6.72 -17.17
C ALA A 507 -7.23 8.09 -16.74
N SER A 508 -6.89 8.23 -15.45
CA SER A 508 -6.18 9.40 -14.90
C SER A 508 -4.73 9.06 -14.57
N ALA A 509 -3.87 10.07 -14.70
CA ALA A 509 -2.57 10.11 -14.05
C ALA A 509 -2.66 10.99 -12.80
N PHE A 510 -1.91 10.62 -11.76
CA PHE A 510 -1.92 11.31 -10.47
C PHE A 510 -0.55 11.89 -10.19
N SER A 511 -0.51 13.12 -9.66
CA SER A 511 0.78 13.71 -9.27
C SER A 511 1.34 12.93 -8.07
N LEU A 512 2.65 12.68 -8.06
CA LEU A 512 3.30 12.16 -6.86
C LEU A 512 3.40 13.30 -5.86
N ASN A 513 2.66 13.20 -4.76
CA ASN A 513 2.63 14.23 -3.74
C ASN A 513 2.95 13.63 -2.36
N HIS A 514 3.70 14.38 -1.57
CA HIS A 514 3.78 14.19 -0.14
C HIS A 514 2.72 15.06 0.55
N PHE A 515 1.91 14.45 1.40
CA PHE A 515 0.97 15.17 2.26
C PHE A 515 1.64 15.44 3.61
N SER A 516 1.74 16.71 4.02
CA SER A 516 2.36 17.13 5.27
C SER A 516 1.59 18.28 5.92
N GLU A 517 1.81 18.53 7.20
CA GLU A 517 1.34 19.74 7.87
C GLU A 517 2.45 20.79 7.84
N ALA A 518 2.18 21.97 7.25
CA ALA A 518 3.12 23.09 7.22
C ALA A 518 2.39 24.44 7.44
N PRO A 519 3.02 25.42 8.11
CA PRO A 519 2.43 26.74 8.25
C PRO A 519 2.18 27.40 6.90
N ASN A 520 0.93 27.68 6.59
CA ASN A 520 0.57 28.36 5.35
C ASN A 520 1.10 29.81 5.38
N PRO A 521 1.70 30.35 4.31
CA PRO A 521 2.15 31.75 4.27
C PRO A 521 1.06 32.79 4.60
N VAL A 522 -0.22 32.45 4.40
CA VAL A 522 -1.38 33.29 4.74
C VAL A 522 -1.79 33.16 6.21
N THR A 523 -1.44 32.05 6.86
CA THR A 523 -1.72 31.71 8.28
C THR A 523 -0.48 31.07 8.93
N PRO A 524 0.61 31.83 9.08
CA PRO A 524 1.94 31.29 9.42
C PRO A 524 2.09 30.73 10.84
N ASN A 525 1.01 30.73 11.63
CA ASN A 525 0.98 30.18 12.99
C ASN A 525 0.01 28.98 13.12
N GLU A 526 -0.59 28.55 12.01
CA GLU A 526 -1.49 27.39 11.94
C GLU A 526 -0.82 26.37 11.00
N ASP A 527 -0.47 25.21 11.54
CA ASP A 527 -0.02 24.09 10.72
C ASP A 527 -1.20 23.66 9.84
N GLU A 528 -1.04 23.72 8.51
CA GLU A 528 -2.08 23.37 7.55
C GLU A 528 -1.64 22.18 6.69
N PRO A 529 -2.56 21.29 6.30
CA PRO A 529 -2.26 20.24 5.34
C PRO A 529 -1.83 20.84 3.98
N VAL A 530 -0.64 20.48 3.52
CA VAL A 530 -0.07 20.87 2.24
C VAL A 530 0.29 19.63 1.44
N ALA A 531 0.02 19.69 0.13
CA ALA A 531 0.51 18.73 -0.84
C ALA A 531 1.76 19.29 -1.51
N GLU A 532 2.91 18.63 -1.30
CA GLU A 532 4.16 18.96 -1.97
C GLU A 532 4.44 17.97 -3.10
N GLY A 533 4.49 18.47 -4.34
CA GLY A 533 4.79 17.65 -5.51
C GLY A 533 6.25 17.18 -5.54
N VAL A 534 6.45 15.90 -5.85
CA VAL A 534 7.76 15.28 -5.97
C VAL A 534 8.36 15.64 -7.34
N GLY A 535 9.48 16.35 -7.31
CA GLY A 535 10.23 16.74 -8.49
C GLY A 535 11.55 15.99 -8.64
N ALA A 536 11.81 15.45 -9.84
CA ALA A 536 13.01 14.67 -10.13
C ALA A 536 13.79 15.16 -11.36
N SER A 537 15.09 14.84 -11.39
CA SER A 537 15.95 15.04 -12.56
C SER A 537 16.71 13.76 -12.92
N GLY A 538 16.93 13.56 -14.22
CA GLY A 538 17.69 12.43 -14.76
C GLY A 538 17.00 11.07 -14.62
N GLU A 539 17.82 10.02 -14.48
CA GLU A 539 17.38 8.64 -14.34
C GLU A 539 16.49 8.42 -13.11
N LEU A 540 15.47 7.57 -13.29
CA LEU A 540 14.56 7.12 -12.24
C LEU A 540 14.75 5.61 -12.04
N ALA A 541 14.83 5.16 -10.80
CA ALA A 541 14.90 3.74 -10.49
C ALA A 541 13.95 3.41 -9.34
N ALA A 542 13.08 2.41 -9.52
CA ALA A 542 12.15 1.99 -8.47
C ALA A 542 12.14 0.48 -8.25
N ALA A 543 12.08 0.05 -6.98
CA ALA A 543 11.89 -1.35 -6.60
C ALA A 543 11.13 -1.45 -5.28
N THR A 544 10.51 -2.60 -5.05
CA THR A 544 9.72 -2.87 -3.85
C THR A 544 10.47 -3.78 -2.90
N LEU A 545 10.46 -3.44 -1.62
CA LEU A 545 10.99 -4.25 -0.53
C LEU A 545 9.95 -4.31 0.59
N ASN A 546 9.47 -5.52 0.92
CA ASN A 546 8.54 -5.78 2.03
C ASN A 546 7.28 -4.89 2.01
N GLY A 547 6.65 -4.76 0.84
CA GLY A 547 5.43 -3.96 0.67
C GLY A 547 5.65 -2.45 0.62
N VAL A 548 6.90 -2.01 0.44
CA VAL A 548 7.27 -0.59 0.29
C VAL A 548 8.02 -0.40 -1.01
N VAL A 549 7.48 0.42 -1.91
CA VAL A 549 8.15 0.93 -3.10
C VAL A 549 9.18 1.96 -2.67
N TYR A 550 10.39 1.88 -3.21
CA TYR A 550 11.44 2.89 -3.07
C TYR A 550 11.72 3.46 -4.45
N LEU A 551 11.44 4.75 -4.63
CA LEU A 551 11.77 5.50 -5.85
C LEU A 551 13.05 6.29 -5.58
N ALA A 552 14.13 5.99 -6.30
CA ALA A 552 15.39 6.72 -6.22
C ALA A 552 15.56 7.67 -7.41
N HIS A 553 15.96 8.91 -7.14
CA HIS A 553 16.15 9.93 -8.17
C HIS A 553 17.06 11.08 -7.68
N ASN A 554 17.54 11.93 -8.59
CA ASN A 554 18.18 13.19 -8.20
C ASN A 554 17.15 14.31 -8.03
N ARG A 555 17.48 15.28 -7.16
CA ARG A 555 16.66 16.47 -6.93
C ARG A 555 16.39 17.22 -8.23
N CYS A 556 15.15 17.68 -8.44
CA CYS A 556 14.87 18.71 -9.44
C CYS A 556 15.43 20.07 -8.98
N SER A 557 16.38 20.66 -9.71
CA SER A 557 16.95 21.97 -9.35
C SER A 557 17.18 22.89 -10.56
N ASN A 558 16.88 24.18 -10.38
CA ASN A 558 17.23 25.26 -11.31
C ASN A 558 18.65 25.83 -11.05
N GLY A 559 19.39 25.27 -10.07
CA GLY A 559 20.78 25.58 -9.72
C GLY A 559 21.62 24.31 -9.67
N PRO A 560 22.94 24.40 -9.35
CA PRO A 560 23.80 23.21 -9.35
C PRO A 560 23.31 22.21 -8.30
N ALA A 561 22.83 21.06 -8.77
CA ALA A 561 22.52 19.93 -7.91
C ALA A 561 23.81 19.53 -7.19
N ASN A 562 23.77 19.34 -5.86
CA ASN A 562 24.92 18.84 -5.11
C ASN A 562 25.20 17.34 -5.38
N GLY A 563 24.47 16.73 -6.32
CA GLY A 563 24.57 15.33 -6.71
C GLY A 563 23.98 14.34 -5.72
N GLN A 564 23.42 14.78 -4.58
CA GLN A 564 22.84 13.87 -3.59
C GLN A 564 21.70 13.06 -4.23
N LEU A 565 21.77 11.74 -4.12
CA LEU A 565 20.67 10.85 -4.50
C LEU A 565 19.60 10.89 -3.40
N LEU A 566 18.35 11.06 -3.81
CA LEU A 566 17.18 11.08 -2.95
C LEU A 566 16.35 9.82 -3.17
N PHE A 567 15.46 9.54 -2.23
CA PHE A 567 14.41 8.56 -2.38
C PHE A 567 13.10 8.98 -1.70
N GLU A 568 11.98 8.56 -2.27
CA GLU A 568 10.65 8.55 -1.66
C GLU A 568 10.13 7.12 -1.53
N THR A 569 9.17 6.92 -0.63
CA THR A 569 8.47 5.65 -0.45
C THR A 569 6.98 5.74 -0.72
N PHE A 570 6.42 4.63 -1.19
CA PHE A 570 4.97 4.40 -1.32
C PHE A 570 4.65 2.98 -0.86
N SER A 571 3.71 2.81 0.06
CA SER A 571 3.54 1.54 0.78
C SER A 571 2.10 1.09 1.00
N ILE A 572 1.15 1.71 0.30
CA ILE A 572 -0.28 1.37 0.39
C ILE A 572 -0.63 0.35 -0.69
N SER A 573 -0.80 -0.91 -0.31
CA SER A 573 -1.26 -1.97 -1.23
C SER A 573 -2.77 -1.92 -1.43
N GLY A 574 -3.25 -2.55 -2.51
CA GLY A 574 -4.68 -2.58 -2.83
C GLY A 574 -5.21 -1.29 -3.44
N THR A 575 -4.33 -0.44 -3.98
CA THR A 575 -4.76 0.74 -4.73
C THR A 575 -5.51 0.33 -6.00
N LEU A 576 -6.72 0.83 -6.14
CA LEU A 576 -7.64 0.56 -7.23
C LEU A 576 -7.30 1.38 -8.47
N THR A 577 -7.62 0.81 -9.63
CA THR A 577 -7.39 1.44 -10.93
C THR A 577 -8.74 1.89 -11.51
N PRO A 578 -9.04 3.20 -11.52
CA PRO A 578 -10.36 3.68 -11.94
C PRO A 578 -10.58 3.47 -13.45
N ALA A 579 -11.79 3.08 -13.82
CA ALA A 579 -12.23 2.89 -15.20
C ALA A 579 -12.38 4.22 -15.96
N ASN A 580 -12.78 5.27 -15.24
CA ASN A 580 -13.03 6.60 -15.78
C ASN A 580 -12.07 7.63 -15.17
N PRO A 581 -11.85 8.77 -15.83
CA PRO A 581 -11.02 9.84 -15.27
C PRO A 581 -11.60 10.32 -13.94
N VAL A 582 -10.77 10.37 -12.90
CA VAL A 582 -11.11 10.90 -11.57
C VAL A 582 -10.37 12.22 -11.34
N SER A 583 -11.06 13.23 -10.76
CA SER A 583 -10.50 14.54 -10.39
C SER A 583 -10.76 14.88 -8.92
N TYR A 584 -9.81 15.56 -8.27
CA TYR A 584 -9.97 16.13 -6.92
C TYR A 584 -10.29 17.61 -6.88
N ASN A 585 -10.62 18.24 -8.01
CA ASN A 585 -10.99 19.64 -7.97
C ASN A 585 -12.50 19.76 -7.66
N PRO A 586 -12.91 20.06 -6.41
CA PRO A 586 -14.32 20.23 -6.07
C PRO A 586 -14.97 21.42 -6.80
N ALA A 587 -14.19 22.30 -7.43
CA ALA A 587 -14.69 23.39 -8.26
C ALA A 587 -14.91 23.00 -9.74
N GLU A 588 -14.44 21.83 -10.18
CA GLU A 588 -14.59 21.37 -11.57
C GLU A 588 -15.83 20.50 -11.84
N ASN A 589 -16.51 20.01 -10.80
CA ASN A 589 -17.69 19.12 -10.83
C ASN A 589 -17.58 17.84 -11.72
N ASP A 590 -18.18 16.75 -11.19
CA ASP A 590 -18.67 15.53 -11.87
C ASP A 590 -17.73 14.31 -12.11
N THR A 591 -16.48 14.27 -11.62
CA THR A 591 -15.69 13.00 -11.68
C THR A 591 -14.97 12.59 -10.40
N THR A 592 -15.34 13.14 -9.24
CA THR A 592 -14.82 12.63 -7.96
C THR A 592 -15.31 11.20 -7.78
N SER A 593 -14.39 10.26 -7.54
CA SER A 593 -14.80 8.92 -7.13
C SER A 593 -15.38 9.03 -5.72
N ASN A 594 -16.59 8.49 -5.52
CA ASN A 594 -17.12 8.29 -4.18
C ASN A 594 -16.48 7.06 -3.51
N GLY A 595 -15.81 6.20 -4.29
CA GLY A 595 -15.09 5.02 -3.83
C GLY A 595 -13.61 5.33 -3.63
N TYR A 596 -13.20 5.47 -2.36
CA TYR A 596 -11.80 5.60 -1.99
C TYR A 596 -10.96 4.37 -2.41
N GLY A 597 -9.64 4.51 -2.40
CA GLY A 597 -8.67 3.47 -2.69
C GLY A 597 -7.83 3.69 -3.94
N THR A 598 -7.90 4.85 -4.61
CA THR A 598 -7.05 5.11 -5.81
C THR A 598 -5.71 5.77 -5.45
N LEU A 599 -4.75 5.76 -6.39
CA LEU A 599 -3.44 6.44 -6.24
C LEU A 599 -3.54 7.94 -5.92
N ALA A 600 -4.69 8.50 -6.21
CA ALA A 600 -5.00 9.89 -6.06
C ALA A 600 -5.04 10.29 -4.55
N GLU A 601 -5.21 9.31 -3.66
CA GLU A 601 -5.48 9.47 -2.22
C GLU A 601 -4.30 9.16 -1.33
N ALA A 602 -3.37 8.38 -1.88
CA ALA A 602 -2.26 7.84 -1.16
C ALA A 602 -1.04 8.76 -1.32
N GLY A 603 -0.59 9.34 -0.22
CA GLY A 603 0.62 10.16 -0.18
C GLY A 603 1.89 9.34 -0.31
N TRP A 604 2.86 9.87 -1.02
CA TRP A 604 4.25 9.43 -0.94
C TRP A 604 4.91 10.00 0.31
N SER A 605 6.02 9.38 0.76
CA SER A 605 6.84 9.97 1.82
C SER A 605 7.49 11.28 1.35
N GLY A 606 7.93 12.10 2.30
CA GLY A 606 8.86 13.18 2.00
C GLY A 606 10.20 12.65 1.48
N SER A 607 10.89 13.45 0.66
CA SER A 607 12.18 13.07 0.08
C SER A 607 13.26 12.90 1.16
N SER A 608 13.93 11.75 1.15
CA SER A 608 15.03 11.43 2.06
C SER A 608 16.33 11.15 1.29
N ALA A 609 17.49 11.33 1.92
CA ALA A 609 18.77 11.09 1.27
C ALA A 609 19.16 9.61 1.30
N VAL A 610 19.65 9.09 0.16
CA VAL A 610 20.40 7.83 0.15
C VAL A 610 21.79 8.11 0.74
N SER A 611 22.02 7.61 1.96
CA SER A 611 23.19 8.02 2.76
C SER A 611 24.51 7.69 2.06
N GLY A 612 25.35 8.70 1.86
CA GLY A 612 26.67 8.54 1.25
C GLY A 612 26.68 8.41 -0.28
N VAL A 613 25.55 8.61 -0.95
CA VAL A 613 25.42 8.44 -2.40
C VAL A 613 25.30 9.78 -3.12
N PHE A 614 26.32 10.10 -3.94
CA PHE A 614 26.38 11.33 -4.74
C PHE A 614 26.73 11.01 -6.19
N ARG A 615 25.89 11.43 -7.13
CA ARG A 615 26.00 11.16 -8.57
C ARG A 615 25.45 12.31 -9.41
N ASN A 616 25.85 12.38 -10.69
CA ASN A 616 25.18 13.27 -11.65
C ASN A 616 23.89 12.59 -12.13
N SER A 617 22.90 13.40 -12.51
CA SER A 617 21.57 12.92 -12.91
C SER A 617 21.56 12.03 -14.16
N ASP A 618 22.54 12.20 -15.04
CA ASP A 618 22.71 11.54 -16.34
C ASP A 618 23.64 10.30 -16.31
N THR A 619 24.09 9.88 -15.13
CA THR A 619 24.95 8.70 -14.97
C THR A 619 24.12 7.42 -14.75
N PRO A 620 24.69 6.21 -14.78
CA PRO A 620 23.91 5.01 -14.51
C PRO A 620 23.25 5.01 -13.12
N LEU A 621 22.00 4.54 -13.07
CA LEU A 621 21.23 4.30 -11.84
C LEU A 621 20.34 3.07 -12.04
N ALA A 622 20.44 2.09 -11.14
CA ALA A 622 19.52 0.96 -11.11
C ALA A 622 19.18 0.59 -9.67
N ILE A 623 18.05 -0.07 -9.48
CA ILE A 623 17.64 -0.58 -8.17
C ILE A 623 17.03 -1.96 -8.33
N ALA A 624 17.32 -2.85 -7.39
CA ALA A 624 16.78 -4.20 -7.37
C ALA A 624 16.68 -4.72 -5.94
N THR A 625 15.75 -5.63 -5.71
CA THR A 625 15.60 -6.30 -4.41
C THR A 625 16.18 -7.71 -4.50
N LEU A 626 17.06 -8.07 -3.57
CA LEU A 626 17.54 -9.43 -3.37
C LEU A 626 17.27 -9.82 -1.91
N LYS A 627 16.36 -10.78 -1.71
CA LYS A 627 15.90 -11.21 -0.37
C LYS A 627 15.41 -9.98 0.42
N ASP A 628 15.87 -9.81 1.66
CA ASP A 628 15.50 -8.68 2.54
C ASP A 628 16.37 -7.42 2.33
N THR A 629 17.04 -7.30 1.18
CA THR A 629 17.95 -6.18 0.88
C THR A 629 17.60 -5.52 -0.45
N LEU A 630 17.43 -4.21 -0.40
CA LEU A 630 17.36 -3.32 -1.56
C LEU A 630 18.78 -2.94 -1.98
N TRP A 631 19.08 -3.01 -3.27
CA TRP A 631 20.39 -2.69 -3.82
C TRP A 631 20.25 -1.54 -4.81
N VAL A 632 20.84 -0.40 -4.49
CA VAL A 632 20.98 0.73 -5.43
C VAL A 632 22.36 0.66 -6.08
N PHE A 633 22.39 0.58 -7.39
CA PHE A 633 23.61 0.67 -8.19
C PHE A 633 23.70 2.04 -8.82
N TYR A 634 24.86 2.67 -8.73
CA TYR A 634 25.05 4.02 -9.23
C TYR A 634 26.51 4.27 -9.63
N GLN A 635 26.73 5.21 -10.54
CA GLN A 635 28.07 5.75 -10.76
C GLN A 635 28.26 7.05 -9.95
N PRO A 636 29.27 7.14 -9.06
CA PRO A 636 29.53 8.33 -8.27
C PRO A 636 30.12 9.48 -9.12
N LEU A 637 30.09 10.70 -8.58
CA LEU A 637 30.64 11.91 -9.26
C LEU A 637 32.15 11.86 -9.57
N SER A 638 32.90 11.03 -8.86
CA SER A 638 34.38 11.07 -8.83
C SER A 638 35.06 9.81 -9.37
N ASP A 639 34.28 8.82 -9.78
CA ASP A 639 34.79 7.50 -10.18
C ASP A 639 33.94 6.94 -11.33
N ALA A 640 34.61 6.24 -12.24
CA ALA A 640 34.02 5.62 -13.42
C ALA A 640 33.49 4.20 -13.14
N HIS A 641 33.71 3.67 -11.94
CA HIS A 641 33.14 2.40 -11.49
C HIS A 641 31.72 2.57 -10.97
N ILE A 642 30.94 1.51 -11.10
CA ILE A 642 29.64 1.39 -10.47
C ILE A 642 29.84 1.00 -9.01
N TRP A 643 29.12 1.69 -8.14
CA TRP A 643 29.03 1.43 -6.72
C TRP A 643 27.65 0.86 -6.38
N ALA A 644 27.58 0.08 -5.31
CA ALA A 644 26.35 -0.49 -4.78
C ALA A 644 26.11 0.03 -3.36
N CYS A 645 24.92 0.55 -3.09
CA CYS A 645 24.45 0.96 -1.76
C CYS A 645 23.32 0.02 -1.32
N PRO A 646 23.56 -0.88 -0.35
CA PRO A 646 22.51 -1.74 0.17
C PRO A 646 21.61 -0.99 1.16
N GLY A 647 20.32 -1.28 1.16
CA GLY A 647 19.33 -0.81 2.12
C GLY A 647 18.54 -1.98 2.68
N ALA A 648 18.29 -2.00 3.98
CA ALA A 648 17.55 -3.09 4.62
C ALA A 648 16.84 -2.63 5.88
N TYR A 649 15.80 -3.37 6.27
CA TYR A 649 15.16 -3.22 7.58
C TYR A 649 16.02 -3.89 8.66
N LEU A 650 16.66 -3.07 9.49
CA LEU A 650 17.58 -3.53 10.52
C LEU A 650 17.00 -3.31 11.92
N LYS A 651 17.22 -4.27 12.82
CA LYS A 651 16.98 -4.07 14.25
C LYS A 651 17.89 -2.96 14.78
N LYS A 652 17.39 -2.07 15.63
CA LYS A 652 18.27 -1.18 16.41
C LYS A 652 19.25 -2.05 17.20
N LYS A 653 20.56 -1.77 17.08
CA LYS A 653 21.56 -2.37 17.98
C LYS A 653 21.19 -1.91 19.40
N GLU A 654 20.96 -2.86 20.30
CA GLU A 654 20.72 -2.59 21.72
C GLU A 654 21.93 -1.96 22.40
#